data_AF-A0A1A7ZVY0-F1
#
_entry.id   AF-A0A1A7ZVY0-F1
#
_cell.length_a   1.000
_cell.length_b   1.000
_cell.length_c   1.000
_cell.angle_alpha   90.00
_cell.angle_beta   90.00
_cell.angle_gamma   90.00
#
_symmetry.space_group_name_H-M   'P 1'
#
loop_
_entity.id
_entity.type
_entity.pdbx_description
1 polymer ?
#
loop_
_entity_poly.entity_id
_entity_poly.type
_entity_poly.pdbx_seq_one_letter_code
_entity_poly.pdbx_strand_id
1 'polypeptide(L)'
;RNQTVLSLVFGYHLTFEIVDSRHPGCPPEFMNIQVPKGDPVFDPTGTGKVLLPFQRGQWDKESGQSPSNPRTQVNSVTAWIDGAPSMVHLLLDSLRNFSGGLLSSGSEWNMPNQGGGRNFMWSAADPSTGEHGPQGLYELGNAWANENMFTAAEGIIWFRYHNYVASKLHKEHPEWSDEKLFQHARKTVVATFQNIALYEWLPGYLRGKKLPPYPGYQKFVDPGISPEFQAAAIRFGVTMAPPGVYMRNKTCHFQTIMNMDGSTSPALRLCNSFWKRQSNNVKTSQDVDNLLMGMASQIAEREDNIVVEDLRDFMYGPQRFTRTDLVALTIQRGRDFGLQSYIHVRNALDLPPVKTFEEINPELNRNNPQLLLDVAELYDRDISKLELFPGGLLESTDGPGPVFSAIILDQFERIRNGDRFWFENKQNGLFTDEEIQMIRRVTYHDVLIAVTAAEATDIQKNVFFWRDGDPCPQPTQLTTSVLQPCTNATKLNYFNGSQAAFGIFITAMMLFPLVSYLVACMVAYLRKYRYRKFQRRKGKAAGRAEEPAVGITAYEWQGHKKQLLPVSVEVKKKQLQVFDRSGSSHRILNLGNQDYLDVLLSNDCHHKALILKVPKEYDLVLLFDDESKRTEFVGCLRLEVADIRQEIRVKEMSEKTLLKEALTKEERAQIVETFIRHAFSKVLEIEKCDAGDMGGISRKRAREVLQCELTASEFADALGLKPDSLFVDSMFTLADKDGNGYLSFQEFLDVIKIDEISNGALSKKQAEDGIKAMMEAAGFNNKEKVSWADFHFLLKDHEKELQFAQLNVKGMEKQEKRRLNRDQRVSFICPASSTNKTEGPELRRRKKLMETKTPNVYVKPKRERYIRNPLQQKIQQFKRFVENYRRHIMCLMVVYGITAGVITERCYYYAVQAKATGMPETSAVGIIFARGSAAGVSFLFPYMLLTVCRNLITLCRETFLSRYIPFDAAIDCHRFMAMTAIILSVVHTLAHVVNIYIFSISDLNILSCLFPKILPNNGSEVPPRWYWWFFQTVPGTTGVFLLFTFAFMYVFASRYFRHISFRGFWITHYLYVVVYILIVIHGSFALLQEPRFHIYLIPPALIFLLDKLISLSRKNVEIPVVRAELLPSGVTHLEFKRPQGFMYRSGQWVRVACLMLGTDEYHPFTLTSAPHEETLSLHIRA
;
A
#
# COMPACT_ATOMS: atom_id res chain seq x y z
N ARG A 1 -20.37 -0.24 61.13
CA ARG A 1 -21.62 -0.12 61.96
C ARG A 1 -22.64 -1.25 61.71
N ASN A 2 -22.19 -2.51 61.61
CA ASN A 2 -22.96 -3.64 61.09
C ASN A 2 -23.78 -3.31 59.82
N GLN A 3 -23.20 -2.51 58.93
CA GLN A 3 -23.81 -2.28 57.61
C GLN A 3 -23.72 -3.58 56.82
N THR A 4 -24.75 -3.88 56.06
CA THR A 4 -24.82 -5.12 55.29
C THR A 4 -24.11 -4.97 53.96
N VAL A 5 -23.67 -6.09 53.37
CA VAL A 5 -23.13 -6.11 52.01
C VAL A 5 -24.19 -5.62 51.01
N LEU A 6 -25.46 -5.89 51.26
CA LEU A 6 -26.55 -5.38 50.45
C LEU A 6 -26.61 -3.85 50.42
N SER A 7 -26.31 -3.17 51.54
CA SER A 7 -26.19 -1.70 51.58
C SER A 7 -25.12 -1.17 50.64
N LEU A 8 -23.98 -1.85 50.57
CA LEU A 8 -22.90 -1.51 49.65
C LEU A 8 -23.33 -1.70 48.19
N VAL A 9 -23.91 -2.85 47.86
CA VAL A 9 -24.29 -3.19 46.49
C VAL A 9 -25.40 -2.27 45.97
N PHE A 10 -26.39 -1.92 46.81
CA PHE A 10 -27.37 -0.89 46.50
C PHE A 10 -26.70 0.46 46.21
N GLY A 11 -25.71 0.86 47.03
CA GLY A 11 -24.92 2.08 46.81
C GLY A 11 -24.14 2.07 45.48
N TYR A 12 -23.58 0.93 45.08
CA TYR A 12 -22.95 0.78 43.76
C TYR A 12 -23.96 0.93 42.63
N HIS A 13 -25.15 0.34 42.75
CA HIS A 13 -26.21 0.48 41.75
C HIS A 13 -26.66 1.93 41.58
N LEU A 14 -26.92 2.63 42.70
CA LEU A 14 -27.21 4.06 42.71
C LEU A 14 -26.08 4.87 42.07
N THR A 15 -24.83 4.56 42.38
CA THR A 15 -23.67 5.25 41.77
C THR A 15 -23.63 5.04 40.26
N PHE A 16 -23.89 3.82 39.78
CA PHE A 16 -23.88 3.52 38.36
C PHE A 16 -25.03 4.17 37.59
N GLU A 17 -26.12 4.56 38.27
CA GLU A 17 -27.22 5.31 37.68
C GLU A 17 -26.84 6.76 37.40
N ILE A 18 -26.20 7.44 38.36
CA ILE A 18 -25.91 8.87 38.26
C ILE A 18 -24.51 9.20 37.73
N VAL A 19 -23.59 8.23 37.72
CA VAL A 19 -22.18 8.45 37.39
C VAL A 19 -21.60 7.37 36.47
N ASP A 20 -21.06 7.82 35.34
CA ASP A 20 -20.19 7.02 34.49
C ASP A 20 -19.10 7.85 33.80
N SER A 21 -17.86 7.65 34.24
CA SER A 21 -16.64 8.18 33.63
C SER A 21 -15.69 7.09 33.17
N ARG A 22 -16.16 5.84 33.08
CA ARG A 22 -15.31 4.70 32.72
C ARG A 22 -15.01 4.65 31.23
N HIS A 23 -15.85 5.29 30.41
CA HIS A 23 -15.62 5.32 28.98
C HIS A 23 -14.30 6.00 28.61
N PRO A 24 -13.48 5.35 27.77
CA PRO A 24 -12.25 5.96 27.29
C PRO A 24 -12.53 7.18 26.40
N GLY A 25 -11.71 8.21 26.55
CA GLY A 25 -11.72 9.40 25.70
C GLY A 25 -11.07 9.16 24.32
N CYS A 26 -11.48 9.99 23.35
CA CYS A 26 -10.93 10.02 21.99
C CYS A 26 -10.47 11.45 21.63
N PRO A 27 -9.22 11.67 21.16
CA PRO A 27 -8.18 10.69 20.86
C PRO A 27 -7.68 9.90 22.09
N PRO A 28 -7.09 8.70 21.88
CA PRO A 28 -6.66 7.84 22.98
C PRO A 28 -5.45 8.43 23.70
N GLU A 29 -5.65 8.91 24.93
CA GLU A 29 -4.60 9.45 25.78
C GLU A 29 -4.31 8.53 26.98
N PHE A 30 -3.02 8.26 27.24
CA PHE A 30 -2.58 7.36 28.31
C PHE A 30 -1.83 8.11 29.40
N MET A 31 -2.20 7.86 30.65
CA MET A 31 -1.53 8.38 31.85
C MET A 31 -1.17 7.19 32.75
N ASN A 32 -0.28 6.32 32.25
CA ASN A 32 0.04 5.03 32.84
C ASN A 32 0.50 5.13 34.31
N ILE A 33 0.18 4.11 35.09
CA ILE A 33 0.59 3.98 36.49
C ILE A 33 1.92 3.23 36.52
N GLN A 34 2.94 3.87 37.09
CA GLN A 34 4.25 3.27 37.26
C GLN A 34 4.25 2.34 38.47
N VAL A 35 4.51 1.06 38.23
CA VAL A 35 4.58 0.05 39.30
C VAL A 35 5.93 0.16 40.01
N PRO A 36 5.96 0.25 41.34
CA PRO A 36 7.19 0.24 42.12
C PRO A 36 8.01 -1.04 41.89
N LYS A 37 9.34 -0.93 41.95
CA LYS A 37 10.23 -2.08 41.77
C LYS A 37 10.01 -3.10 42.89
N GLY A 38 9.75 -4.35 42.51
CA GLY A 38 9.54 -5.45 43.46
C GLY A 38 8.14 -5.47 44.05
N ASP A 39 7.18 -4.81 43.41
CA ASP A 39 5.76 -4.95 43.73
C ASP A 39 5.35 -6.44 43.69
N PRO A 40 4.72 -6.98 44.75
CA PRO A 40 4.50 -8.42 44.89
C PRO A 40 3.52 -9.00 43.85
N VAL A 41 2.65 -8.18 43.26
CA VAL A 41 1.56 -8.64 42.38
C VAL A 41 1.91 -8.35 40.93
N PHE A 42 2.33 -7.13 40.63
CA PHE A 42 2.52 -6.64 39.26
C PHE A 42 3.97 -6.66 38.79
N ASP A 43 4.97 -6.61 39.69
CA ASP A 43 6.41 -6.74 39.36
C ASP A 43 7.17 -7.70 40.31
N PRO A 44 6.71 -8.96 40.47
CA PRO A 44 7.30 -9.91 41.44
C PRO A 44 8.76 -10.25 41.12
N THR A 45 9.20 -10.03 39.87
CA THR A 45 10.58 -10.25 39.43
C THR A 45 11.50 -9.04 39.63
N GLY A 46 10.97 -7.91 40.13
CA GLY A 46 11.75 -6.72 40.48
C GLY A 46 12.41 -6.02 39.29
N THR A 47 11.73 -5.99 38.13
CA THR A 47 12.25 -5.35 36.91
C THR A 47 12.30 -3.82 37.01
N GLY A 48 11.37 -3.21 37.75
CA GLY A 48 11.17 -1.76 37.83
C GLY A 48 10.70 -1.11 36.52
N LYS A 49 10.17 -1.90 35.57
CA LYS A 49 9.76 -1.43 34.23
C LYS A 49 8.27 -1.64 33.94
N VAL A 50 7.51 -2.19 34.89
CA VAL A 50 6.09 -2.50 34.68
C VAL A 50 5.27 -1.20 34.72
N LEU A 51 4.41 -1.04 33.72
CA LEU A 51 3.48 0.07 33.60
C LEU A 51 2.07 -0.51 33.48
N LEU A 52 1.20 -0.19 34.43
CA LEU A 52 -0.22 -0.50 34.31
C LEU A 52 -0.87 0.56 33.41
N PRO A 53 -1.52 0.15 32.31
CA PRO A 53 -2.12 1.08 31.38
C PRO A 53 -3.33 1.76 32.02
N PHE A 54 -3.39 3.09 31.91
CA PHE A 54 -4.54 3.89 32.31
C PHE A 54 -4.88 4.85 31.18
N GLN A 55 -6.08 4.69 30.62
CA GLN A 55 -6.61 5.57 29.58
C GLN A 55 -7.50 6.67 30.20
N ARG A 56 -7.26 7.90 29.77
CA ARG A 56 -8.04 9.07 30.21
C ARG A 56 -9.50 8.95 29.77
N GLY A 57 -10.40 9.48 30.60
CA GLY A 57 -11.85 9.41 30.35
C GLY A 57 -12.29 10.34 29.22
N GLN A 58 -13.57 10.29 28.84
CA GLN A 58 -14.16 11.27 27.92
C GLN A 58 -14.20 12.67 28.53
N TRP A 59 -14.06 13.68 27.68
CA TRP A 59 -14.10 15.09 28.06
C TRP A 59 -14.89 15.91 27.06
N ASP A 60 -15.32 17.09 27.50
CA ASP A 60 -16.02 18.05 26.67
C ASP A 60 -15.06 18.62 25.61
N LYS A 61 -15.42 18.49 24.32
CA LYS A 61 -14.57 18.89 23.19
C LYS A 61 -14.37 20.41 23.10
N GLU A 62 -15.26 21.19 23.73
CA GLU A 62 -15.11 22.65 23.83
C GLU A 62 -14.15 23.08 24.94
N SER A 63 -13.79 22.14 25.83
CA SER A 63 -12.88 22.33 26.97
C SER A 63 -11.45 21.83 26.69
N GLY A 64 -10.50 22.17 27.57
CA GLY A 64 -9.16 21.58 27.57
C GLY A 64 -8.21 22.09 26.48
N GLN A 65 -8.54 23.21 25.84
CA GLN A 65 -7.71 23.85 24.79
C GLN A 65 -7.04 25.16 25.28
N SER A 66 -7.42 25.68 26.44
CA SER A 66 -6.91 26.95 26.97
C SER A 66 -6.91 26.96 28.51
N PRO A 67 -6.01 27.71 29.16
CA PRO A 67 -5.97 27.79 30.63
C PRO A 67 -7.26 28.29 31.28
N SER A 68 -7.99 29.18 30.61
CA SER A 68 -9.27 29.73 31.10
C SER A 68 -10.45 28.76 30.97
N ASN A 69 -10.32 27.70 30.17
CA ASN A 69 -11.32 26.64 30.02
C ASN A 69 -10.61 25.28 30.10
N PRO A 70 -10.20 24.85 31.32
CA PRO A 70 -9.50 23.59 31.52
C PRO A 70 -10.36 22.41 31.06
N ARG A 71 -9.75 21.23 30.94
CA ARG A 71 -10.48 20.03 30.52
C ARG A 71 -11.55 19.67 31.54
N THR A 72 -12.77 19.49 31.09
CA THR A 72 -13.90 19.02 31.91
C THR A 72 -14.35 17.65 31.43
N GLN A 73 -14.39 16.67 32.33
CA GLN A 73 -14.83 15.32 32.00
C GLN A 73 -16.35 15.25 31.78
N VAL A 74 -16.76 14.31 30.94
CA VAL A 74 -18.16 14.10 30.57
C VAL A 74 -18.71 12.91 31.36
N ASN A 75 -19.87 13.10 31.97
CA ASN A 75 -20.68 12.01 32.51
C ASN A 75 -21.43 11.32 31.35
N SER A 76 -21.22 10.03 31.16
CA SER A 76 -21.85 9.26 30.07
C SER A 76 -23.29 8.81 30.38
N VAL A 77 -23.77 9.01 31.62
CA VAL A 77 -25.15 8.77 32.05
C VAL A 77 -25.81 10.08 32.52
N THR A 78 -27.12 10.06 32.78
CA THR A 78 -27.80 11.23 33.34
C THR A 78 -27.29 11.49 34.77
N ALA A 79 -27.32 12.74 35.22
CA ALA A 79 -27.03 13.07 36.61
C ALA A 79 -28.23 12.78 37.54
N TRP A 80 -29.35 12.32 36.99
CA TRP A 80 -30.63 12.18 37.68
C TRP A 80 -30.79 10.76 38.22
N ILE A 81 -31.58 10.64 39.29
CA ILE A 81 -32.03 9.34 39.82
C ILE A 81 -33.38 9.04 39.16
N ASP A 82 -33.38 8.72 37.86
CA ASP A 82 -34.55 8.63 36.98
C ASP A 82 -34.73 7.26 36.29
N GLY A 83 -34.08 6.23 36.81
CA GLY A 83 -33.98 4.91 36.21
C GLY A 83 -33.19 4.93 34.89
N ALA A 84 -32.23 5.85 34.78
CA ALA A 84 -31.56 6.23 33.54
C ALA A 84 -30.65 5.23 32.83
N PRO A 85 -30.18 4.11 33.40
CA PRO A 85 -29.34 3.23 32.61
C PRO A 85 -30.03 2.81 31.28
N SER A 86 -31.36 2.87 31.26
CA SER A 86 -32.20 2.58 30.10
C SER A 86 -32.53 3.78 29.17
N MET A 87 -31.89 4.97 29.27
CA MET A 87 -32.35 6.22 28.60
C MET A 87 -31.81 6.52 27.19
N VAL A 88 -31.17 5.57 26.50
CA VAL A 88 -31.13 5.65 25.03
C VAL A 88 -32.42 5.00 24.54
N HIS A 89 -33.30 5.72 23.83
CA HIS A 89 -34.57 5.16 23.32
C HIS A 89 -34.40 3.77 22.68
N LEU A 90 -33.32 3.57 21.93
CA LEU A 90 -32.94 2.28 21.33
C LEU A 90 -32.61 1.16 22.34
N LEU A 91 -31.95 1.48 23.45
CA LEU A 91 -31.66 0.53 24.52
C LEU A 91 -32.94 0.21 25.32
N LEU A 92 -33.72 1.22 25.68
CA LEU A 92 -35.01 1.02 26.38
C LEU A 92 -35.93 0.09 25.59
N ASP A 93 -36.09 0.37 24.30
CA ASP A 93 -36.91 -0.42 23.39
C ASP A 93 -36.38 -1.86 23.28
N SER A 94 -35.06 -2.05 23.32
CA SER A 94 -34.49 -3.40 23.30
C SER A 94 -34.75 -4.20 24.58
N LEU A 95 -34.94 -3.52 25.72
CA LEU A 95 -35.20 -4.14 27.01
C LEU A 95 -36.70 -4.40 27.25
N ARG A 96 -37.59 -3.92 26.39
CA ARG A 96 -39.05 -4.05 26.54
C ARG A 96 -39.59 -5.29 25.83
N ASN A 97 -40.62 -5.88 26.43
CA ASN A 97 -41.41 -6.93 25.77
C ASN A 97 -42.49 -6.37 24.83
N PHE A 98 -42.85 -5.08 25.00
CA PHE A 98 -43.98 -4.41 24.31
C PHE A 98 -45.34 -5.14 24.48
N SER A 99 -45.49 -5.83 25.60
CA SER A 99 -46.73 -6.46 26.02
C SER A 99 -46.88 -6.34 27.54
N GLY A 100 -48.08 -5.96 28.00
CA GLY A 100 -48.40 -5.85 29.43
C GLY A 100 -47.63 -4.78 30.20
N GLY A 101 -46.90 -3.89 29.54
CA GLY A 101 -46.01 -2.89 30.17
C GLY A 101 -44.71 -3.49 30.73
N LEU A 102 -44.32 -4.68 30.28
CA LEU A 102 -43.25 -5.48 30.88
C LEU A 102 -41.90 -5.29 30.19
N LEU A 103 -40.83 -5.47 30.98
CA LEU A 103 -39.48 -5.69 30.48
C LEU A 103 -39.34 -7.14 29.96
N SER A 104 -38.48 -7.34 28.96
CA SER A 104 -38.26 -8.62 28.30
C SER A 104 -37.55 -9.61 29.23
N SER A 105 -38.18 -10.76 29.45
CA SER A 105 -37.66 -11.85 30.29
C SER A 105 -36.97 -12.93 29.45
N GLY A 106 -35.95 -13.55 30.04
CA GLY A 106 -35.21 -14.67 29.46
C GLY A 106 -35.94 -16.01 29.55
N SER A 107 -35.16 -17.09 29.71
CA SER A 107 -35.70 -18.45 29.86
C SER A 107 -36.58 -18.62 31.09
N GLU A 108 -36.30 -17.88 32.16
CA GLU A 108 -37.14 -17.77 33.34
C GLU A 108 -37.85 -16.41 33.34
N TRP A 109 -39.15 -16.39 33.61
CA TRP A 109 -39.98 -15.17 33.61
C TRP A 109 -39.45 -14.05 34.52
N ASN A 110 -38.88 -14.41 35.67
CA ASN A 110 -38.33 -13.50 36.67
C ASN A 110 -36.85 -13.16 36.43
N MET A 111 -36.29 -13.51 35.28
CA MET A 111 -34.90 -13.20 34.93
C MET A 111 -34.86 -12.38 33.63
N PRO A 112 -33.95 -11.40 33.51
CA PRO A 112 -33.76 -10.67 32.26
C PRO A 112 -33.16 -11.59 31.17
N ASN A 113 -33.26 -11.17 29.91
CA ASN A 113 -32.59 -11.85 28.82
C ASN A 113 -31.07 -11.92 29.04
N GLN A 114 -30.45 -13.00 28.57
CA GLN A 114 -29.00 -13.11 28.47
C GLN A 114 -28.58 -12.93 27.00
N GLY A 115 -27.55 -12.11 26.78
CA GLY A 115 -27.19 -11.60 25.47
C GLY A 115 -26.84 -12.68 24.43
N GLY A 116 -27.24 -12.40 23.18
CA GLY A 116 -26.93 -13.23 22.00
C GLY A 116 -26.98 -12.49 20.65
N GLY A 117 -27.29 -11.19 20.58
CA GLY A 117 -27.44 -10.51 19.29
C GLY A 117 -27.32 -8.99 19.19
N ARG A 118 -27.27 -8.21 20.29
CA ARG A 118 -27.22 -6.73 20.23
C ARG A 118 -26.13 -6.15 21.14
N ASN A 119 -25.27 -5.27 20.58
CA ASN A 119 -24.01 -4.79 21.18
C ASN A 119 -24.16 -3.67 22.23
N PHE A 120 -25.17 -3.71 23.10
CA PHE A 120 -25.38 -2.61 24.06
C PHE A 120 -24.73 -2.81 25.44
N MET A 121 -24.47 -4.06 25.85
CA MET A 121 -23.85 -4.35 27.15
C MET A 121 -22.32 -4.26 27.08
N TRP A 122 -21.70 -3.76 28.15
CA TRP A 122 -20.25 -3.82 28.30
C TRP A 122 -19.83 -5.28 28.50
N SER A 123 -18.74 -5.69 27.84
CA SER A 123 -18.39 -7.10 27.68
C SER A 123 -16.92 -7.41 27.97
N ALA A 124 -16.33 -6.73 28.97
CA ALA A 124 -14.95 -6.94 29.44
C ALA A 124 -14.63 -8.41 29.71
N ALA A 125 -13.42 -8.84 29.38
CA ALA A 125 -13.03 -10.23 29.50
C ALA A 125 -13.04 -10.70 30.96
N ASP A 126 -13.46 -11.95 31.19
CA ASP A 126 -13.44 -12.56 32.51
C ASP A 126 -11.95 -12.74 32.89
N PRO A 127 -11.49 -12.10 33.98
CA PRO A 127 -10.07 -12.11 34.33
C PRO A 127 -9.57 -13.46 34.86
N SER A 128 -10.49 -14.39 35.18
CA SER A 128 -10.18 -15.75 35.63
C SER A 128 -10.20 -16.77 34.49
N THR A 129 -11.14 -16.68 33.55
CA THR A 129 -11.31 -17.66 32.46
C THR A 129 -10.81 -17.18 31.09
N GLY A 130 -10.72 -15.86 30.86
CA GLY A 130 -10.42 -15.24 29.57
C GLY A 130 -11.59 -15.26 28.57
N GLU A 131 -12.78 -15.72 29.00
CA GLU A 131 -14.00 -15.65 28.19
C GLU A 131 -14.37 -14.18 27.93
N HIS A 132 -14.84 -13.90 26.71
CA HIS A 132 -15.16 -12.56 26.25
C HIS A 132 -16.39 -12.58 25.34
N GLY A 133 -16.97 -11.40 25.10
CA GLY A 133 -18.19 -11.25 24.33
C GLY A 133 -19.45 -11.18 25.20
N PRO A 134 -20.62 -10.91 24.59
CA PRO A 134 -21.87 -10.65 25.31
C PRO A 134 -22.64 -11.92 25.71
N GLN A 135 -22.23 -13.11 25.23
CA GLN A 135 -22.94 -14.35 25.55
C GLN A 135 -22.88 -14.62 27.05
N GLY A 136 -24.05 -14.81 27.69
CA GLY A 136 -24.17 -15.10 29.13
C GLY A 136 -24.27 -13.87 30.03
N LEU A 137 -24.06 -12.65 29.52
CA LEU A 137 -24.29 -11.42 30.29
C LEU A 137 -25.77 -11.03 30.26
N TYR A 138 -26.31 -10.54 31.38
CA TYR A 138 -27.69 -10.10 31.48
C TYR A 138 -27.92 -8.76 30.78
N GLU A 139 -28.99 -8.65 30.00
CA GLU A 139 -29.43 -7.41 29.38
C GLU A 139 -30.20 -6.57 30.42
N LEU A 140 -29.48 -5.64 31.04
CA LEU A 140 -29.99 -4.73 32.06
C LEU A 140 -29.95 -3.30 31.53
N GLY A 141 -30.63 -2.37 32.20
CA GLY A 141 -30.52 -0.95 31.87
C GLY A 141 -29.06 -0.50 31.86
N ASN A 142 -28.27 -0.91 32.86
CA ASN A 142 -26.89 -0.47 32.98
C ASN A 142 -25.93 -1.40 32.26
N ALA A 143 -25.16 -0.85 31.30
CA ALA A 143 -24.17 -1.61 30.56
C ALA A 143 -23.08 -2.22 31.48
N TRP A 144 -22.81 -1.63 32.66
CA TRP A 144 -21.87 -2.16 33.67
C TRP A 144 -22.52 -2.98 34.78
N ALA A 145 -23.83 -3.26 34.73
CA ALA A 145 -24.48 -4.04 35.80
C ALA A 145 -23.84 -5.43 35.98
N ASN A 146 -23.31 -6.01 34.91
CA ASN A 146 -22.64 -7.32 34.90
C ASN A 146 -21.18 -7.30 35.37
N GLU A 147 -20.69 -6.18 35.93
CA GLU A 147 -19.33 -6.04 36.43
C GLU A 147 -18.97 -7.18 37.39
N ASN A 148 -19.87 -7.53 38.29
CA ASN A 148 -19.83 -8.76 39.09
C ASN A 148 -21.26 -9.28 39.33
N MET A 149 -21.38 -10.50 39.85
CA MET A 149 -22.69 -11.13 40.09
C MET A 149 -23.52 -10.40 41.16
N PHE A 150 -22.87 -9.67 42.08
CA PHE A 150 -23.55 -8.95 43.16
C PHE A 150 -24.29 -7.72 42.61
N THR A 151 -23.62 -6.92 41.78
CA THR A 151 -24.23 -5.77 41.09
C THR A 151 -25.29 -6.20 40.08
N ALA A 152 -25.10 -7.36 39.43
CA ALA A 152 -26.09 -7.91 38.51
C ALA A 152 -27.37 -8.33 39.27
N ALA A 153 -27.23 -8.96 40.44
CA ALA A 153 -28.35 -9.36 41.29
C ALA A 153 -29.21 -8.15 41.72
N GLU A 154 -28.58 -7.03 42.06
CA GLU A 154 -29.27 -5.76 42.35
C GLU A 154 -30.03 -5.23 41.13
N GLY A 155 -29.44 -5.28 39.93
CA GLY A 155 -30.15 -4.91 38.70
C GLY A 155 -31.36 -5.82 38.41
N ILE A 156 -31.26 -7.11 38.74
CA ILE A 156 -32.35 -8.09 38.57
C ILE A 156 -33.52 -7.77 39.52
N ILE A 157 -33.27 -7.29 40.75
CA ILE A 157 -34.33 -6.87 41.68
C ILE A 157 -35.19 -5.78 41.07
N TRP A 158 -34.57 -4.73 40.53
CA TRP A 158 -35.29 -3.60 39.92
C TRP A 158 -36.01 -4.00 38.63
N PHE A 159 -35.44 -4.92 37.83
CA PHE A 159 -36.13 -5.55 36.71
C PHE A 159 -37.40 -6.29 37.17
N ARG A 160 -37.30 -7.14 38.19
CA ARG A 160 -38.44 -7.90 38.73
C ARG A 160 -39.48 -6.96 39.35
N TYR A 161 -39.04 -5.92 40.04
CA TYR A 161 -39.93 -4.96 40.69
C TYR A 161 -40.73 -4.17 39.66
N HIS A 162 -40.12 -3.76 38.53
CA HIS A 162 -40.85 -3.18 37.41
C HIS A 162 -41.92 -4.12 36.89
N ASN A 163 -41.58 -5.38 36.61
CA ASN A 163 -42.55 -6.35 36.09
C ASN A 163 -43.66 -6.68 37.10
N TYR A 164 -43.35 -6.68 38.40
CA TYR A 164 -44.32 -6.81 39.48
C TYR A 164 -45.31 -5.63 39.50
N VAL A 165 -44.81 -4.39 39.46
CA VAL A 165 -45.64 -3.18 39.44
C VAL A 165 -46.48 -3.11 38.16
N ALA A 166 -45.90 -3.39 36.99
CA ALA A 166 -46.63 -3.44 35.72
C ALA A 166 -47.76 -4.47 35.75
N SER A 167 -47.49 -5.67 36.28
CA SER A 167 -48.50 -6.72 36.43
C SER A 167 -49.60 -6.34 37.42
N LYS A 168 -49.27 -5.63 38.50
CA LYS A 168 -50.25 -5.09 39.46
C LYS A 168 -51.15 -4.04 38.81
N LEU A 169 -50.54 -3.07 38.12
CA LEU A 169 -51.25 -2.03 37.38
C LEU A 169 -52.14 -2.60 36.28
N HIS A 170 -51.71 -3.66 35.60
CA HIS A 170 -52.52 -4.31 34.58
C HIS A 170 -53.77 -5.00 35.18
N LYS A 171 -53.67 -5.54 36.40
CA LYS A 171 -54.83 -6.10 37.12
C LYS A 171 -55.80 -5.01 37.59
N GLU A 172 -55.27 -3.89 38.04
CA GLU A 172 -56.07 -2.74 38.51
C GLU A 172 -56.70 -1.96 37.35
N HIS A 173 -56.02 -1.89 36.21
CA HIS A 173 -56.41 -1.16 35.01
C HIS A 173 -56.25 -2.00 33.73
N PRO A 174 -57.14 -2.98 33.49
CA PRO A 174 -57.06 -3.87 32.32
C PRO A 174 -57.18 -3.14 30.97
N GLU A 175 -57.75 -1.95 30.95
CA GLU A 175 -57.96 -1.13 29.75
C GLU A 175 -56.73 -0.33 29.31
N TRP A 176 -55.66 -0.28 30.11
CA TRP A 176 -54.46 0.47 29.76
C TRP A 176 -53.64 -0.23 28.67
N SER A 177 -53.09 0.58 27.75
CA SER A 177 -52.16 0.10 26.74
C SER A 177 -50.81 -0.28 27.35
N ASP A 178 -50.00 -1.08 26.62
CA ASP A 178 -48.63 -1.43 27.01
C ASP A 178 -47.81 -0.20 27.41
N GLU A 179 -47.83 0.85 26.58
CA GLU A 179 -47.07 2.07 26.84
C GLU A 179 -47.53 2.76 28.14
N LYS A 180 -48.85 2.83 28.38
CA LYS A 180 -49.38 3.46 29.59
C LYS A 180 -48.99 2.65 30.83
N LEU A 181 -49.11 1.32 30.77
CA LEU A 181 -48.67 0.42 31.84
C LEU A 181 -47.17 0.57 32.12
N PHE A 182 -46.36 0.55 31.06
CA PHE A 182 -44.90 0.68 31.16
C PHE A 182 -44.49 2.00 31.82
N GLN A 183 -45.04 3.13 31.38
CA GLN A 183 -44.68 4.43 31.94
C GLN A 183 -45.16 4.60 33.38
N HIS A 184 -46.35 4.12 33.73
CA HIS A 184 -46.84 4.16 35.11
C HIS A 184 -46.03 3.24 36.04
N ALA A 185 -45.64 2.06 35.56
CA ALA A 185 -44.75 1.16 36.29
C ALA A 185 -43.38 1.80 36.49
N ARG A 186 -42.76 2.29 35.41
CA ARG A 186 -41.46 2.98 35.45
C ARG A 186 -41.47 4.15 36.42
N LYS A 187 -42.46 5.04 36.31
CA LYS A 187 -42.60 6.23 37.17
C LYS A 187 -42.68 5.82 38.66
N THR A 188 -43.48 4.80 38.99
CA THR A 188 -43.61 4.27 40.35
C THR A 188 -42.28 3.67 40.84
N VAL A 189 -41.61 2.86 40.02
CA VAL A 189 -40.31 2.25 40.37
C VAL A 189 -39.24 3.31 40.63
N VAL A 190 -39.15 4.32 39.77
CA VAL A 190 -38.21 5.44 39.94
C VAL A 190 -38.48 6.18 41.25
N ALA A 191 -39.74 6.49 41.56
CA ALA A 191 -40.10 7.16 42.80
C ALA A 191 -39.77 6.33 44.05
N THR A 192 -40.03 5.02 44.01
CA THR A 192 -39.64 4.09 45.08
C THR A 192 -38.12 4.06 45.25
N PHE A 193 -37.36 3.99 44.16
CA PHE A 193 -35.90 4.00 44.18
C PHE A 193 -35.34 5.30 44.78
N GLN A 194 -35.84 6.46 44.32
CA GLN A 194 -35.52 7.78 44.86
C GLN A 194 -35.76 7.87 46.37
N ASN A 195 -36.91 7.35 46.85
CA ASN A 195 -37.24 7.35 48.28
C ASN A 195 -36.24 6.51 49.09
N ILE A 196 -35.99 5.27 48.67
CA ILE A 196 -35.07 4.36 49.35
C ILE A 196 -33.65 4.95 49.37
N ALA A 197 -33.18 5.46 48.24
CA ALA A 197 -31.84 6.01 48.10
C ALA A 197 -31.58 7.17 49.08
N LEU A 198 -32.45 8.19 49.10
CA LEU A 198 -32.18 9.43 49.85
C LEU A 198 -32.67 9.38 51.29
N TYR A 199 -33.69 8.59 51.60
CA TYR A 199 -34.34 8.61 52.92
C TYR A 199 -34.12 7.36 53.76
N GLU A 200 -33.70 6.25 53.16
CA GLU A 200 -33.37 5.01 53.87
C GLU A 200 -31.86 4.72 53.84
N TRP A 201 -31.26 4.63 52.64
CA TRP A 201 -29.85 4.29 52.44
C TRP A 201 -28.90 5.41 52.85
N LEU A 202 -29.06 6.62 52.29
CA LEU A 202 -28.14 7.74 52.48
C LEU A 202 -27.93 8.12 53.96
N PRO A 203 -28.97 8.20 54.81
CA PRO A 203 -28.77 8.44 56.24
C PRO A 203 -28.02 7.31 56.93
N GLY A 204 -28.22 6.06 56.48
CA GLY A 204 -27.47 4.92 56.96
C GLY A 204 -25.97 5.04 56.63
N TYR A 205 -25.69 5.40 55.38
CA TYR A 205 -24.34 5.57 54.83
C TYR A 205 -23.58 6.75 55.47
N LEU A 206 -24.25 7.88 55.71
CA LEU A 206 -23.65 9.12 56.25
C LEU A 206 -23.75 9.28 57.77
N ARG A 207 -23.65 8.19 58.54
CA ARG A 207 -23.66 8.21 60.02
C ARG A 207 -24.88 8.89 60.65
N GLY A 208 -26.05 8.78 60.01
CA GLY A 208 -27.30 9.38 60.48
C GLY A 208 -27.52 10.83 60.03
N LYS A 209 -26.59 11.43 59.28
CA LYS A 209 -26.80 12.72 58.62
C LYS A 209 -27.91 12.57 57.59
N LYS A 210 -28.91 13.44 57.66
CA LYS A 210 -30.06 13.46 56.76
C LYS A 210 -30.01 14.72 55.91
N LEU A 211 -30.57 14.64 54.72
CA LEU A 211 -30.87 15.83 53.92
C LEU A 211 -31.84 16.74 54.67
N PRO A 212 -31.76 18.07 54.48
CA PRO A 212 -32.78 18.97 55.01
C PRO A 212 -34.15 18.65 54.41
N PRO A 213 -35.26 19.04 55.07
CA PRO A 213 -36.60 18.88 54.52
C PRO A 213 -36.68 19.43 53.09
N TYR A 214 -37.39 18.72 52.20
CA TYR A 214 -37.45 19.10 50.79
C TYR A 214 -38.08 20.50 50.63
N PRO A 215 -37.36 21.50 50.09
CA PRO A 215 -37.85 22.87 49.98
C PRO A 215 -38.78 23.09 48.77
N GLY A 216 -39.03 22.04 47.96
CA GLY A 216 -39.63 22.15 46.64
C GLY A 216 -38.59 22.19 45.53
N TYR A 217 -39.04 22.07 44.27
CA TYR A 217 -38.18 22.09 43.10
C TYR A 217 -37.53 23.47 42.90
N GLN A 218 -36.21 23.49 42.77
CA GLN A 218 -35.39 24.69 42.58
C GLN A 218 -34.76 24.70 41.19
N LYS A 219 -35.39 25.42 40.26
CA LYS A 219 -34.99 25.48 38.85
C LYS A 219 -33.53 25.95 38.60
N PHE A 220 -32.99 26.77 39.49
CA PHE A 220 -31.66 27.38 39.32
C PHE A 220 -30.53 26.64 40.02
N VAL A 221 -30.82 25.51 40.67
CA VAL A 221 -29.80 24.62 41.23
C VAL A 221 -29.25 23.75 40.11
N ASP A 222 -27.92 23.69 40.01
CA ASP A 222 -27.24 22.78 39.08
C ASP A 222 -27.13 21.37 39.69
N PRO A 223 -27.84 20.36 39.15
CA PRO A 223 -27.78 18.98 39.59
C PRO A 223 -26.51 18.25 39.13
N GLY A 224 -25.69 18.88 38.28
CA GLY A 224 -24.53 18.28 37.65
C GLY A 224 -23.61 17.58 38.65
N ILE A 225 -23.05 16.44 38.25
CA ILE A 225 -22.14 15.69 39.10
C ILE A 225 -20.82 16.45 39.23
N SER A 226 -20.42 16.75 40.46
CA SER A 226 -19.14 17.38 40.75
C SER A 226 -17.97 16.40 40.52
N PRO A 227 -16.83 16.88 39.99
CA PRO A 227 -15.60 16.09 39.87
C PRO A 227 -15.19 15.39 41.18
N GLU A 228 -15.29 16.09 42.31
CA GLU A 228 -14.93 15.62 43.64
C GLU A 228 -15.81 14.45 44.08
N PHE A 229 -17.12 14.51 43.79
CA PHE A 229 -18.05 13.43 44.05
C PHE A 229 -17.72 12.20 43.21
N GLN A 230 -17.61 12.38 41.89
CA GLN A 230 -17.47 11.30 40.91
C GLN A 230 -16.14 10.56 41.00
N ALA A 231 -15.03 11.29 41.14
CA ALA A 231 -13.70 10.72 41.09
C ALA A 231 -13.17 10.29 42.47
N ALA A 232 -13.67 10.87 43.58
CA ALA A 232 -13.17 10.58 44.92
C ALA A 232 -14.26 10.16 45.93
N ALA A 233 -15.21 11.04 46.26
CA ALA A 233 -16.03 10.86 47.46
C ALA A 233 -16.94 9.62 47.40
N ILE A 234 -17.64 9.38 46.29
CA ILE A 234 -18.55 8.23 46.18
C ILE A 234 -17.78 6.89 46.11
N ARG A 235 -16.48 6.94 45.75
CA ARG A 235 -15.60 5.76 45.74
C ARG A 235 -15.27 5.25 47.12
N PHE A 236 -15.62 5.98 48.19
CA PHE A 236 -15.51 5.50 49.56
C PHE A 236 -16.10 4.10 49.76
N GLY A 237 -17.18 3.73 49.05
CA GLY A 237 -17.78 2.39 49.13
C GLY A 237 -16.79 1.22 48.90
N VAL A 238 -15.66 1.43 48.23
CA VAL A 238 -14.67 0.37 47.99
C VAL A 238 -14.03 -0.18 49.27
N THR A 239 -13.95 0.60 50.36
CA THR A 239 -13.41 0.10 51.64
C THR A 239 -14.35 -0.91 52.31
N MET A 240 -15.65 -0.82 52.05
CA MET A 240 -16.65 -1.70 52.63
C MET A 240 -16.80 -3.04 51.88
N ALA A 241 -16.12 -3.22 50.75
CA ALA A 241 -16.28 -4.40 49.92
C ALA A 241 -15.67 -5.64 50.57
N PRO A 242 -16.45 -6.73 50.79
CA PRO A 242 -15.92 -7.95 51.37
C PRO A 242 -15.10 -8.77 50.36
N PRO A 243 -14.19 -9.64 50.84
CA PRO A 243 -13.42 -10.53 49.97
C PRO A 243 -14.29 -11.62 49.32
N GLY A 244 -15.48 -11.88 49.87
CA GLY A 244 -16.46 -12.79 49.29
C GLY A 244 -17.86 -12.55 49.84
N VAL A 245 -18.86 -13.16 49.20
CA VAL A 245 -20.27 -12.98 49.53
C VAL A 245 -20.95 -14.31 49.79
N TYR A 246 -21.63 -14.41 50.94
CA TYR A 246 -22.41 -15.58 51.30
C TYR A 246 -23.64 -15.75 50.42
N MET A 247 -24.09 -17.01 50.29
CA MET A 247 -25.41 -17.34 49.76
C MET A 247 -26.17 -18.09 50.85
N ARG A 248 -27.40 -17.67 51.16
CA ARG A 248 -28.25 -18.38 52.14
C ARG A 248 -29.64 -18.60 51.59
N ASN A 249 -30.29 -19.66 52.00
CA ASN A 249 -31.71 -19.84 51.73
C ASN A 249 -32.60 -19.13 52.77
N LYS A 250 -33.92 -19.24 52.60
CA LYS A 250 -34.91 -18.70 53.54
C LYS A 250 -34.88 -19.35 54.93
N THR A 251 -34.42 -20.60 55.05
CA THR A 251 -34.32 -21.33 56.34
C THR A 251 -33.02 -21.01 57.09
N CYS A 252 -32.39 -19.86 56.84
CA CYS A 252 -31.11 -19.44 57.39
C CYS A 252 -29.93 -20.42 57.16
N HIS A 253 -29.99 -21.28 56.15
CA HIS A 253 -28.89 -22.18 55.82
C HIS A 253 -27.96 -21.53 54.79
N PHE A 254 -26.70 -21.34 55.18
CA PHE A 254 -25.63 -20.80 54.33
C PHE A 254 -25.04 -21.91 53.45
N GLN A 255 -25.15 -21.72 52.14
CA GLN A 255 -24.74 -22.69 51.13
C GLN A 255 -23.23 -22.67 50.92
N THR A 256 -22.66 -23.85 50.67
CA THR A 256 -21.25 -23.96 50.27
C THR A 256 -21.11 -23.78 48.77
N ILE A 257 -20.10 -23.01 48.35
CA ILE A 257 -19.84 -22.63 46.96
C ILE A 257 -18.81 -23.57 46.34
N MET A 258 -19.07 -24.04 45.13
CA MET A 258 -18.11 -24.83 44.36
C MET A 258 -17.16 -23.90 43.57
N ASN A 259 -15.87 -24.04 43.83
CA ASN A 259 -14.80 -23.29 43.18
C ASN A 259 -14.45 -23.86 41.80
N MET A 260 -13.65 -23.13 41.01
CA MET A 260 -13.25 -23.55 39.66
C MET A 260 -12.36 -24.80 39.64
N ASP A 261 -11.61 -25.03 40.70
CA ASP A 261 -10.72 -26.19 40.88
C ASP A 261 -11.43 -27.43 41.46
N GLY A 262 -12.75 -27.34 41.67
CA GLY A 262 -13.58 -28.38 42.28
C GLY A 262 -13.54 -28.41 43.82
N SER A 263 -12.75 -27.53 44.46
CA SER A 263 -12.80 -27.34 45.91
C SER A 263 -14.06 -26.57 46.34
N THR A 264 -14.31 -26.51 47.63
CA THR A 264 -15.47 -25.82 48.20
C THR A 264 -15.06 -24.63 49.08
N SER A 265 -15.78 -23.52 48.95
CA SER A 265 -15.63 -22.31 49.78
C SER A 265 -16.93 -22.00 50.53
N PRO A 266 -16.88 -21.34 51.70
CA PRO A 266 -18.08 -20.92 52.42
C PRO A 266 -18.84 -19.78 51.73
N ALA A 267 -18.22 -19.06 50.79
CA ALA A 267 -18.80 -17.91 50.10
C ALA A 267 -18.20 -17.73 48.70
N LEU A 268 -18.87 -16.93 47.86
CA LEU A 268 -18.45 -16.63 46.50
C LEU A 268 -17.37 -15.55 46.51
N ARG A 269 -16.16 -15.87 46.05
CA ARG A 269 -15.02 -14.95 46.01
C ARG A 269 -15.26 -13.79 45.03
N LEU A 270 -15.02 -12.54 45.46
CA LEU A 270 -15.24 -11.34 44.64
C LEU A 270 -14.31 -11.32 43.42
N CYS A 271 -13.00 -11.46 43.58
CA CYS A 271 -12.04 -11.37 42.48
C CYS A 271 -12.26 -12.41 41.36
N ASN A 272 -12.82 -13.58 41.67
CA ASN A 272 -13.10 -14.64 40.69
C ASN A 272 -14.57 -14.61 40.19
N SER A 273 -15.27 -13.50 40.42
CA SER A 273 -16.68 -13.26 40.03
C SER A 273 -16.87 -12.10 39.05
N PHE A 274 -15.80 -11.36 38.72
CA PHE A 274 -15.86 -10.25 37.75
C PHE A 274 -16.21 -10.74 36.34
N TRP A 275 -17.17 -10.08 35.70
CA TRP A 275 -17.61 -10.33 34.31
C TRP A 275 -17.86 -11.81 33.98
N LYS A 276 -18.37 -12.59 34.92
CA LYS A 276 -18.55 -14.03 34.73
C LYS A 276 -19.72 -14.32 33.78
N ARG A 277 -19.47 -15.06 32.69
CA ARG A 277 -20.51 -15.37 31.68
C ARG A 277 -21.46 -16.46 32.13
N GLN A 278 -20.90 -17.49 32.77
CA GLN A 278 -21.66 -18.59 33.34
C GLN A 278 -21.11 -18.88 34.74
N SER A 279 -21.97 -18.73 35.74
CA SER A 279 -21.65 -19.12 37.12
C SER A 279 -22.13 -20.54 37.37
N ASN A 280 -21.25 -21.41 37.84
CA ASN A 280 -21.65 -22.75 38.28
C ASN A 280 -22.57 -22.72 39.50
N ASN A 281 -22.50 -21.65 40.30
CA ASN A 281 -23.23 -21.51 41.57
C ASN A 281 -24.47 -20.62 41.48
N VAL A 282 -24.61 -19.81 40.42
CA VAL A 282 -25.75 -18.91 40.23
C VAL A 282 -26.31 -19.13 38.83
N LYS A 283 -27.30 -20.02 38.72
CA LYS A 283 -27.90 -20.44 37.44
C LYS A 283 -29.37 -20.08 37.34
N THR A 284 -30.09 -20.22 38.45
CA THR A 284 -31.53 -20.06 38.53
C THR A 284 -31.90 -18.77 39.24
N SER A 285 -33.14 -18.32 39.08
CA SER A 285 -33.68 -17.21 39.87
C SER A 285 -33.59 -17.42 41.38
N GLN A 286 -33.71 -18.66 41.87
CA GLN A 286 -33.58 -19.01 43.28
C GLN A 286 -32.16 -18.81 43.81
N ASP A 287 -31.14 -19.03 42.98
CA ASP A 287 -29.75 -18.79 43.38
C ASP A 287 -29.48 -17.30 43.56
N VAL A 288 -30.08 -16.45 42.71
CA VAL A 288 -30.06 -14.99 42.88
C VAL A 288 -30.74 -14.61 44.20
N ASP A 289 -31.91 -15.16 44.50
CA ASP A 289 -32.58 -14.92 45.80
C ASP A 289 -31.70 -15.33 46.98
N ASN A 290 -31.00 -16.46 46.87
CA ASN A 290 -30.08 -16.93 47.92
C ASN A 290 -28.88 -15.99 48.10
N LEU A 291 -28.38 -15.42 47.01
CA LEU A 291 -27.30 -14.42 47.04
C LEU A 291 -27.77 -13.12 47.68
N LEU A 292 -28.96 -12.63 47.33
CA LEU A 292 -29.56 -11.42 47.95
C LEU A 292 -29.78 -11.60 49.44
N MET A 293 -30.36 -12.72 49.84
CA MET A 293 -30.54 -13.08 51.25
C MET A 293 -29.19 -13.16 51.99
N GLY A 294 -28.16 -13.70 51.34
CA GLY A 294 -26.81 -13.75 51.88
C GLY A 294 -26.22 -12.36 52.11
N MET A 295 -26.35 -11.46 51.13
CA MET A 295 -25.90 -10.06 51.24
C MET A 295 -26.66 -9.26 52.30
N ALA A 296 -27.95 -9.56 52.53
CA ALA A 296 -28.73 -8.93 53.58
C ALA A 296 -28.29 -9.37 54.99
N SER A 297 -27.83 -10.61 55.16
CA SER A 297 -27.35 -11.12 56.45
C SER A 297 -25.86 -10.86 56.72
N GLN A 298 -25.07 -10.70 55.66
CA GLN A 298 -23.64 -10.51 55.76
C GLN A 298 -23.30 -9.06 56.09
N ILE A 299 -22.39 -8.88 57.04
CA ILE A 299 -21.82 -7.58 57.42
C ILE A 299 -20.69 -7.23 56.44
N ALA A 300 -20.71 -6.00 55.93
CA ALA A 300 -19.69 -5.42 55.07
C ALA A 300 -18.35 -5.24 55.80
N GLU A 301 -17.29 -4.95 55.05
CA GLU A 301 -15.99 -4.62 55.66
C GLU A 301 -16.04 -3.26 56.37
N ARG A 302 -15.02 -3.03 57.21
CA ARG A 302 -14.93 -1.83 58.03
C ARG A 302 -14.80 -0.59 57.15
N GLU A 303 -15.46 0.48 57.58
CA GLU A 303 -15.45 1.79 56.95
C GLU A 303 -14.14 2.57 57.24
N ASP A 304 -12.98 2.07 56.78
CA ASP A 304 -11.64 2.58 57.14
C ASP A 304 -10.72 2.89 55.92
N ASN A 305 -9.40 2.92 56.13
CA ASN A 305 -8.40 3.17 55.10
C ASN A 305 -7.86 1.89 54.43
N ILE A 306 -8.47 0.73 54.71
CA ILE A 306 -8.08 -0.58 54.18
C ILE A 306 -9.05 -0.97 53.06
N VAL A 307 -8.50 -1.54 51.99
CA VAL A 307 -9.26 -2.09 50.88
C VAL A 307 -8.79 -3.53 50.67
N VAL A 308 -9.73 -4.45 50.48
CA VAL A 308 -9.46 -5.88 50.27
C VAL A 308 -8.62 -6.13 49.02
N GLU A 309 -7.82 -7.19 49.03
CA GLU A 309 -6.96 -7.57 47.90
C GLU A 309 -7.76 -7.79 46.61
N ASP A 310 -9.02 -8.23 46.71
CA ASP A 310 -9.92 -8.43 45.57
C ASP A 310 -10.12 -7.18 44.71
N LEU A 311 -10.01 -5.98 45.30
CA LEU A 311 -10.11 -4.70 44.62
C LEU A 311 -8.75 -3.99 44.48
N ARG A 312 -7.89 -4.07 45.51
CA ARG A 312 -6.57 -3.42 45.48
C ARG A 312 -5.59 -4.12 44.55
N ASP A 313 -5.62 -5.45 44.48
CA ASP A 313 -4.61 -6.22 43.75
C ASP A 313 -5.22 -6.98 42.56
N PHE A 314 -6.50 -7.38 42.68
CA PHE A 314 -7.17 -8.28 41.74
C PHE A 314 -8.45 -7.70 41.10
N MET A 315 -8.58 -6.37 41.03
CA MET A 315 -9.64 -5.74 40.22
C MET A 315 -9.46 -6.14 38.74
N TYR A 316 -10.54 -6.31 37.99
CA TYR A 316 -10.41 -6.63 36.56
C TYR A 316 -9.66 -5.49 35.82
N GLY A 317 -8.65 -5.86 35.05
CA GLY A 317 -7.85 -4.91 34.29
C GLY A 317 -8.50 -4.60 32.93
N PRO A 318 -8.82 -3.33 32.62
CA PRO A 318 -9.54 -2.99 31.39
C PRO A 318 -8.67 -3.04 30.12
N GLN A 319 -7.35 -3.20 30.25
CA GLN A 319 -6.39 -3.10 29.15
C GLN A 319 -5.12 -3.90 29.44
N ARG A 320 -4.69 -4.75 28.49
CA ARG A 320 -3.42 -5.52 28.47
C ARG A 320 -3.08 -6.42 29.67
N PHE A 321 -3.70 -6.25 30.81
CA PHE A 321 -3.54 -7.05 32.02
C PHE A 321 -4.93 -7.52 32.44
N THR A 322 -5.04 -8.77 32.87
CA THR A 322 -6.31 -9.29 33.41
C THR A 322 -6.66 -8.68 34.76
N ARG A 323 -5.66 -8.15 35.49
CA ARG A 323 -5.83 -7.55 36.82
C ARG A 323 -5.19 -6.17 36.90
N THR A 324 -5.70 -5.32 37.80
CA THR A 324 -5.22 -3.97 38.09
C THR A 324 -5.53 -3.60 39.55
N ASP A 325 -5.03 -2.44 39.99
CA ASP A 325 -5.32 -1.88 41.31
C ASP A 325 -6.41 -0.79 41.24
N LEU A 326 -7.57 -1.02 41.88
CA LEU A 326 -8.68 -0.06 41.90
C LEU A 326 -8.35 1.23 42.68
N VAL A 327 -7.56 1.15 43.73
CA VAL A 327 -7.14 2.31 44.54
C VAL A 327 -6.21 3.18 43.71
N ALA A 328 -5.20 2.59 43.08
CA ALA A 328 -4.30 3.30 42.18
C ALA A 328 -5.05 3.90 40.98
N LEU A 329 -6.00 3.16 40.39
CA LEU A 329 -6.88 3.67 39.33
C LEU A 329 -7.71 4.87 39.79
N THR A 330 -8.21 4.85 41.03
CA THR A 330 -9.05 5.93 41.59
C THR A 330 -8.21 7.19 41.82
N ILE A 331 -7.00 7.05 42.37
CA ILE A 331 -6.03 8.16 42.51
C ILE A 331 -5.70 8.73 41.12
N GLN A 332 -5.35 7.86 40.16
CA GLN A 332 -5.01 8.28 38.81
C GLN A 332 -6.19 8.95 38.09
N ARG A 333 -7.43 8.52 38.36
CA ARG A 333 -8.64 9.17 37.88
C ARG A 333 -8.85 10.55 38.50
N GLY A 334 -8.59 10.72 39.79
CA GLY A 334 -8.59 12.04 40.44
C GLY A 334 -7.59 13.00 39.78
N ARG A 335 -6.40 12.52 39.44
CA ARG A 335 -5.40 13.30 38.69
C ARG A 335 -5.83 13.61 37.26
N ASP A 336 -6.46 12.67 36.56
CA ASP A 336 -7.04 12.89 35.23
C ASP A 336 -8.11 14.00 35.24
N PHE A 337 -8.95 14.01 36.29
CA PHE A 337 -9.98 15.02 36.55
C PHE A 337 -9.40 16.37 37.01
N GLY A 338 -8.11 16.43 37.36
CA GLY A 338 -7.49 17.65 37.87
C GLY A 338 -8.06 18.07 39.23
N LEU A 339 -8.41 17.11 40.09
CA LEU A 339 -8.93 17.40 41.43
C LEU A 339 -7.96 18.24 42.25
N GLN A 340 -8.52 19.15 43.04
CA GLN A 340 -7.75 19.96 43.99
C GLN A 340 -7.28 19.11 45.20
N SER A 341 -6.30 19.63 45.93
CA SER A 341 -5.79 18.95 47.13
C SER A 341 -6.84 18.86 48.22
N TYR A 342 -6.68 17.87 49.10
CA TYR A 342 -7.54 17.61 50.24
C TYR A 342 -7.77 18.89 51.08
N ILE A 343 -6.72 19.65 51.38
CA ILE A 343 -6.81 20.90 52.15
C ILE A 343 -7.61 21.98 51.41
N HIS A 344 -7.41 22.11 50.09
CA HIS A 344 -8.15 23.10 49.31
C HIS A 344 -9.64 22.80 49.28
N VAL A 345 -10.01 21.52 49.07
CA VAL A 345 -11.40 21.08 49.06
C VAL A 345 -12.07 21.26 50.43
N ARG A 346 -11.34 20.97 51.53
CA ARG A 346 -11.83 21.27 52.88
C ARG A 346 -12.19 22.73 53.08
N ASN A 347 -11.30 23.62 52.68
CA ASN A 347 -11.49 25.06 52.81
C ASN A 347 -12.66 25.54 51.94
N ALA A 348 -12.81 24.99 50.73
CA ALA A 348 -13.93 25.31 49.84
C ALA A 348 -15.29 24.84 50.38
N LEU A 349 -15.31 23.84 51.26
CA LEU A 349 -16.50 23.32 51.94
C LEU A 349 -16.70 23.91 53.35
N ASP A 350 -15.94 24.96 53.72
CA ASP A 350 -15.97 25.60 55.04
C ASP A 350 -15.74 24.62 56.22
N LEU A 351 -14.94 23.57 56.00
CA LEU A 351 -14.59 22.60 57.04
C LEU A 351 -13.41 23.07 57.90
N PRO A 352 -13.29 22.59 59.15
CA PRO A 352 -12.17 22.96 60.02
C PRO A 352 -10.80 22.68 59.36
N PRO A 353 -9.86 23.63 59.41
CA PRO A 353 -8.55 23.48 58.78
C PRO A 353 -7.74 22.38 59.47
N VAL A 354 -6.97 21.64 58.68
CA VAL A 354 -6.04 20.59 59.14
C VAL A 354 -4.63 20.98 58.71
N LYS A 355 -3.68 21.02 59.65
CA LYS A 355 -2.33 21.54 59.41
C LYS A 355 -1.26 20.46 59.36
N THR A 356 -1.49 19.32 59.99
CA THR A 356 -0.53 18.19 60.02
C THR A 356 -1.24 16.87 59.74
N PHE A 357 -0.49 15.84 59.34
CA PHE A 357 -1.08 14.55 58.98
C PHE A 357 -1.74 13.86 60.18
N GLU A 358 -1.21 14.09 61.39
CA GLU A 358 -1.72 13.56 62.66
C GLU A 358 -3.10 14.12 63.03
N GLU A 359 -3.41 15.35 62.57
CA GLU A 359 -4.70 16.01 62.80
C GLU A 359 -5.82 15.47 61.91
N ILE A 360 -5.50 14.76 60.80
CA ILE A 360 -6.50 14.21 59.87
C ILE A 360 -7.43 13.24 60.60
N ASN A 361 -6.85 12.37 61.42
CA ASN A 361 -7.60 11.38 62.18
C ASN A 361 -6.93 11.10 63.53
N PRO A 362 -7.38 11.77 64.60
CA PRO A 362 -6.80 11.62 65.94
C PRO A 362 -6.93 10.21 66.54
N GLU A 363 -7.88 9.40 66.06
CA GLU A 363 -8.03 8.01 66.48
C GLU A 363 -7.00 7.12 65.78
N LEU A 364 -6.85 7.29 64.46
CA LEU A 364 -5.83 6.58 63.69
C LEU A 364 -4.42 6.93 64.18
N ASN A 365 -4.15 8.20 64.51
CA ASN A 365 -2.86 8.61 65.07
C ASN A 365 -2.55 7.95 66.43
N ARG A 366 -3.58 7.68 67.25
CA ARG A 366 -3.40 6.96 68.52
C ARG A 366 -3.14 5.47 68.32
N ASN A 367 -3.81 4.85 67.34
CA ASN A 367 -3.76 3.40 67.11
C ASN A 367 -2.60 2.97 66.20
N ASN A 368 -2.29 3.75 65.17
CA ASN A 368 -1.25 3.46 64.18
C ASN A 368 -0.61 4.76 63.64
N PRO A 369 0.22 5.45 64.45
CA PRO A 369 0.89 6.68 64.01
C PRO A 369 1.88 6.46 62.86
N GLN A 370 2.45 5.25 62.75
CA GLN A 370 3.43 4.92 61.71
C GLN A 370 2.83 5.05 60.30
N LEU A 371 1.56 4.64 60.11
CA LEU A 371 0.89 4.79 58.82
C LEU A 371 0.81 6.25 58.37
N LEU A 372 0.49 7.17 59.28
CA LEU A 372 0.42 8.61 58.97
C LEU A 372 1.81 9.18 58.67
N LEU A 373 2.86 8.71 59.36
CA LEU A 373 4.24 9.06 59.06
C LEU A 373 4.68 8.57 57.68
N ASP A 374 4.33 7.34 57.32
CA ASP A 374 4.66 6.76 56.01
C ASP A 374 3.95 7.51 54.87
N VAL A 375 2.67 7.85 55.06
CA VAL A 375 1.93 8.70 54.11
C VAL A 375 2.53 10.09 54.04
N ALA A 376 2.87 10.70 55.18
CA ALA A 376 3.52 12.00 55.19
C ALA A 376 4.83 11.98 54.38
N GLU A 377 5.64 10.93 54.54
CA GLU A 377 6.89 10.77 53.78
C GLU A 377 6.64 10.63 52.26
N LEU A 378 5.58 9.93 51.83
CA LEU A 378 5.19 9.85 50.42
C LEU A 378 4.84 11.21 49.79
N TYR A 379 4.41 12.18 50.60
CA TYR A 379 4.06 13.53 50.18
C TYR A 379 5.10 14.58 50.59
N ASP A 380 6.37 14.19 50.81
CA ASP A 380 7.46 15.06 51.26
C ASP A 380 7.16 15.83 52.55
N ARG A 381 6.32 15.26 53.43
CA ARG A 381 5.78 15.86 54.65
C ARG A 381 5.00 17.15 54.44
N ASP A 382 4.55 17.40 53.22
CA ASP A 382 3.75 18.57 52.85
C ASP A 382 2.28 18.18 52.69
N ILE A 383 1.46 18.50 53.70
CA ILE A 383 0.03 18.20 53.70
C ILE A 383 -0.73 18.93 52.57
N SER A 384 -0.19 20.04 52.05
CA SER A 384 -0.85 20.81 50.98
C SER A 384 -0.90 20.04 49.66
N LYS A 385 -0.01 19.06 49.48
CA LYS A 385 0.03 18.15 48.32
C LYS A 385 -0.89 16.94 48.45
N LEU A 386 -1.42 16.66 49.64
CA LEU A 386 -2.24 15.48 49.87
C LEU A 386 -3.47 15.49 48.95
N GLU A 387 -3.61 14.45 48.14
CA GLU A 387 -4.70 14.32 47.18
C GLU A 387 -6.04 14.04 47.90
N LEU A 388 -7.15 14.45 47.29
CA LEU A 388 -8.48 14.36 47.90
C LEU A 388 -8.87 12.92 48.30
N PHE A 389 -8.62 11.94 47.43
CA PHE A 389 -9.06 10.56 47.70
C PHE A 389 -8.32 9.90 48.88
N PRO A 390 -6.97 9.89 48.92
CA PRO A 390 -6.24 9.43 50.10
C PRO A 390 -6.57 10.21 51.38
N GLY A 391 -6.71 11.54 51.29
CA GLY A 391 -7.07 12.36 52.46
C GLY A 391 -8.44 12.00 53.03
N GLY A 392 -9.46 11.84 52.19
CA GLY A 392 -10.79 11.44 52.62
C GLY A 392 -10.88 10.00 53.15
N LEU A 393 -10.05 9.07 52.64
CA LEU A 393 -9.94 7.72 53.22
C LEU A 393 -9.34 7.79 54.64
N LEU A 394 -8.28 8.57 54.84
CA LEU A 394 -7.64 8.71 56.16
C LEU A 394 -8.55 9.34 57.22
N GLU A 395 -9.52 10.18 56.84
CA GLU A 395 -10.54 10.72 57.75
C GLU A 395 -11.56 9.69 58.25
N SER A 396 -11.59 8.50 57.66
CA SER A 396 -12.63 7.50 57.91
C SER A 396 -12.41 6.77 59.24
N THR A 397 -13.51 6.48 59.95
CA THR A 397 -13.49 5.80 61.25
C THR A 397 -14.65 4.81 61.38
N ASP A 398 -15.89 5.31 61.22
CA ASP A 398 -17.14 4.54 61.27
C ASP A 398 -18.12 5.03 60.16
N GLY A 399 -17.59 5.21 58.95
CA GLY A 399 -18.27 5.77 57.78
C GLY A 399 -17.41 6.83 57.08
N PRO A 400 -17.94 7.51 56.04
CA PRO A 400 -17.18 8.54 55.34
C PRO A 400 -16.72 9.64 56.30
N GLY A 401 -15.50 10.14 56.10
CA GLY A 401 -14.97 11.30 56.83
C GLY A 401 -15.78 12.58 56.61
N PRO A 402 -15.50 13.66 57.38
CA PRO A 402 -16.16 14.96 57.21
C PRO A 402 -16.18 15.50 55.77
N VAL A 403 -15.07 15.41 55.03
CA VAL A 403 -14.99 15.88 53.63
C VAL A 403 -15.91 15.09 52.72
N PHE A 404 -15.78 13.77 52.70
CA PHE A 404 -16.61 12.92 51.84
C PHE A 404 -18.09 13.02 52.22
N SER A 405 -18.39 13.08 53.51
CA SER A 405 -19.77 13.29 53.98
C SER A 405 -20.37 14.59 53.46
N ALA A 406 -19.60 15.69 53.46
CA ALA A 406 -20.06 16.99 52.97
C ALA A 406 -20.30 16.96 51.45
N ILE A 407 -19.36 16.42 50.68
CA ILE A 407 -19.46 16.30 49.21
C ILE A 407 -20.66 15.44 48.81
N ILE A 408 -20.83 14.29 49.45
CA ILE A 408 -21.93 13.35 49.13
C ILE A 408 -23.28 13.98 49.49
N LEU A 409 -23.39 14.63 50.65
CA LEU A 409 -24.63 15.27 51.09
C LEU A 409 -25.01 16.43 50.16
N ASP A 410 -24.07 17.30 49.80
CA ASP A 410 -24.27 18.39 48.85
C ASP A 410 -24.73 17.87 47.48
N GLN A 411 -24.06 16.84 46.94
CA GLN A 411 -24.39 16.31 45.62
C GLN A 411 -25.82 15.75 45.58
N PHE A 412 -26.21 14.93 46.56
CA PHE A 412 -27.57 14.39 46.61
C PHE A 412 -28.63 15.46 46.90
N GLU A 413 -28.29 16.50 47.67
CA GLU A 413 -29.17 17.64 47.88
C GLU A 413 -29.44 18.38 46.57
N ARG A 414 -28.38 18.67 45.79
CA ARG A 414 -28.51 19.34 44.49
C ARG A 414 -29.28 18.52 43.48
N ILE A 415 -29.03 17.21 43.40
CA ILE A 415 -29.79 16.30 42.52
C ILE A 415 -31.28 16.34 42.90
N ARG A 416 -31.61 16.18 44.19
CA ARG A 416 -33.00 16.19 44.67
C ARG A 416 -33.71 17.52 44.41
N ASN A 417 -33.07 18.62 44.78
CA ASN A 417 -33.68 19.95 44.70
C ASN A 417 -33.77 20.44 43.25
N GLY A 418 -32.80 20.06 42.40
CA GLY A 418 -32.74 20.40 40.97
C GLY A 418 -33.57 19.47 40.07
N ASP A 419 -34.08 18.34 40.56
CA ASP A 419 -34.86 17.41 39.75
C ASP A 419 -36.33 17.83 39.65
N ARG A 420 -36.76 18.18 38.44
CA ARG A 420 -38.16 18.49 38.14
C ARG A 420 -39.07 17.27 38.30
N PHE A 421 -38.56 16.07 38.06
CA PHE A 421 -39.29 14.81 38.18
C PHE A 421 -39.14 14.14 39.55
N TRP A 422 -38.52 14.81 40.53
CA TRP A 422 -38.49 14.34 41.91
C TRP A 422 -39.89 13.99 42.39
N PHE A 423 -40.07 12.81 42.99
CA PHE A 423 -41.42 12.29 43.26
C PHE A 423 -42.22 13.15 44.25
N GLU A 424 -41.57 13.91 45.15
CA GLU A 424 -42.24 14.83 46.07
C GLU A 424 -42.57 16.21 45.44
N ASN A 425 -42.15 16.46 44.20
CA ASN A 425 -42.44 17.71 43.52
C ASN A 425 -43.88 17.75 42.99
N LYS A 426 -44.79 18.31 43.78
CA LYS A 426 -46.21 18.43 43.42
C LYS A 426 -46.48 19.21 42.12
N GLN A 427 -45.56 20.06 41.66
CA GLN A 427 -45.74 20.87 40.45
C GLN A 427 -45.67 20.06 39.16
N ASN A 428 -45.05 18.87 39.18
CA ASN A 428 -44.92 18.02 37.99
C ASN A 428 -46.19 17.19 37.71
N GLY A 429 -47.14 17.12 38.65
CA GLY A 429 -48.39 16.37 38.51
C GLY A 429 -48.20 14.86 38.36
N LEU A 430 -47.04 14.31 38.72
CA LEU A 430 -46.76 12.88 38.60
C LEU A 430 -47.53 12.04 39.60
N PHE A 431 -47.66 12.51 40.84
CA PHE A 431 -48.28 11.77 41.94
C PHE A 431 -49.22 12.65 42.75
N THR A 432 -50.27 12.05 43.31
CA THR A 432 -51.11 12.71 44.33
C THR A 432 -50.42 12.72 45.70
N ASP A 433 -50.94 13.51 46.64
CA ASP A 433 -50.39 13.57 47.99
C ASP A 433 -50.48 12.21 48.71
N GLU A 434 -51.54 11.43 48.45
CA GLU A 434 -51.71 10.08 48.97
C GLU A 434 -50.70 9.11 48.37
N GLU A 435 -50.45 9.19 47.05
CA GLU A 435 -49.45 8.37 46.37
C GLU A 435 -48.03 8.69 46.87
N ILE A 436 -47.69 9.96 47.08
CA ILE A 436 -46.40 10.37 47.67
C ILE A 436 -46.25 9.78 49.07
N GLN A 437 -47.28 9.88 49.92
CA GLN A 437 -47.24 9.29 51.27
C GLN A 437 -47.11 7.76 51.23
N MET A 438 -47.74 7.10 50.26
CA MET A 438 -47.59 5.66 50.05
C MET A 438 -46.14 5.32 49.67
N ILE A 439 -45.55 6.04 48.72
CA ILE A 439 -44.15 5.85 48.29
C ILE A 439 -43.18 6.07 49.46
N ARG A 440 -43.39 7.11 50.28
CA ARG A 440 -42.55 7.39 51.47
C ARG A 440 -42.53 6.25 52.50
N ARG A 441 -43.57 5.41 52.53
CA ARG A 441 -43.65 4.26 53.44
C ARG A 441 -42.96 3.01 52.91
N VAL A 442 -42.71 2.93 51.59
CA VAL A 442 -42.06 1.78 50.97
C VAL A 442 -40.57 1.80 51.33
N THR A 443 -40.11 0.71 51.93
CA THR A 443 -38.71 0.45 52.26
C THR A 443 -38.11 -0.59 51.32
N TYR A 444 -36.78 -0.73 51.34
CA TYR A 444 -36.13 -1.73 50.50
C TYR A 444 -36.50 -3.17 50.89
N HIS A 445 -36.81 -3.40 52.16
CA HIS A 445 -37.40 -4.65 52.65
C HIS A 445 -38.71 -5.02 51.90
N ASP A 446 -39.59 -4.04 51.66
CA ASP A 446 -40.87 -4.29 50.99
C ASP A 446 -40.67 -4.64 49.50
N VAL A 447 -39.68 -4.02 48.87
CA VAL A 447 -39.28 -4.33 47.48
C VAL A 447 -38.78 -5.78 47.40
N LEU A 448 -37.88 -6.20 48.31
CA LEU A 448 -37.33 -7.55 48.32
C LEU A 448 -38.40 -8.62 48.52
N ILE A 449 -39.34 -8.42 49.45
CA ILE A 449 -40.45 -9.37 49.67
C ILE A 449 -41.37 -9.45 48.44
N ALA A 450 -41.56 -8.34 47.72
CA ALA A 450 -42.41 -8.35 46.54
C ALA A 450 -41.83 -9.13 45.35
N VAL A 451 -40.50 -9.28 45.28
CA VAL A 451 -39.80 -9.80 44.08
C VAL A 451 -38.98 -11.06 44.30
N THR A 452 -38.89 -11.54 45.55
CA THR A 452 -38.19 -12.78 45.93
C THR A 452 -39.17 -13.77 46.55
N ALA A 453 -38.72 -15.00 46.77
CA ALA A 453 -39.51 -16.01 47.48
C ALA A 453 -39.51 -15.86 49.02
N ALA A 454 -38.98 -14.76 49.56
CA ALA A 454 -38.83 -14.53 51.00
C ALA A 454 -40.12 -14.00 51.65
N GLU A 455 -40.39 -14.43 52.87
CA GLU A 455 -41.45 -13.89 53.72
C GLU A 455 -40.93 -12.79 54.66
N ALA A 456 -41.84 -12.02 55.29
CA ALA A 456 -41.49 -10.87 56.13
C ALA A 456 -40.64 -11.22 57.37
N THR A 457 -40.57 -12.50 57.77
CA THR A 457 -39.74 -12.97 58.88
C THR A 457 -38.36 -13.45 58.45
N ASP A 458 -38.14 -13.64 57.15
CA ASP A 458 -36.92 -14.25 56.60
C ASP A 458 -35.78 -13.21 56.40
N ILE A 459 -36.12 -11.93 56.43
CA ILE A 459 -35.23 -10.77 56.19
C ILE A 459 -35.57 -9.68 57.22
N GLN A 460 -34.56 -8.94 57.67
CA GLN A 460 -34.74 -7.87 58.64
C GLN A 460 -35.44 -6.63 58.07
N LYS A 461 -36.15 -5.87 58.90
CA LYS A 461 -36.95 -4.70 58.46
C LYS A 461 -36.11 -3.59 57.82
N ASN A 462 -34.90 -3.35 58.30
CA ASN A 462 -33.96 -2.41 57.69
C ASN A 462 -32.77 -3.20 57.13
N VAL A 463 -32.86 -3.57 55.86
CA VAL A 463 -31.93 -4.49 55.21
C VAL A 463 -30.53 -3.93 55.00
N PHE A 464 -30.33 -2.62 55.20
CA PHE A 464 -29.01 -2.00 55.12
C PHE A 464 -28.17 -2.21 56.38
N PHE A 465 -28.77 -2.68 57.46
CA PHE A 465 -28.09 -2.99 58.70
C PHE A 465 -28.48 -4.38 59.18
N TRP A 466 -27.58 -5.03 59.90
CA TRP A 466 -27.89 -6.26 60.62
C TRP A 466 -27.64 -6.03 62.11
N ARG A 467 -28.64 -6.28 62.95
CA ARG A 467 -28.60 -6.03 64.40
C ARG A 467 -28.85 -7.31 65.17
N ASP A 468 -28.39 -7.35 66.42
CA ASP A 468 -28.67 -8.47 67.30
C ASP A 468 -30.20 -8.66 67.46
N GLY A 469 -30.68 -9.85 67.10
CA GLY A 469 -32.12 -10.17 67.05
C GLY A 469 -32.72 -10.20 65.64
N ASP A 470 -31.99 -9.74 64.62
CA ASP A 470 -32.39 -9.89 63.22
C ASP A 470 -32.24 -11.36 62.76
N PRO A 471 -33.04 -11.81 61.77
CA PRO A 471 -32.99 -13.18 61.27
C PRO A 471 -31.67 -13.52 60.60
N CYS A 472 -31.31 -14.81 60.65
CA CYS A 472 -30.19 -15.41 59.95
C CYS A 472 -28.84 -14.67 60.15
N PRO A 473 -28.24 -14.68 61.36
CA PRO A 473 -26.90 -14.13 61.57
C PRO A 473 -25.88 -14.77 60.63
N GLN A 474 -24.94 -13.97 60.13
CA GLN A 474 -23.82 -14.52 59.36
C GLN A 474 -23.00 -15.51 60.22
N PRO A 475 -22.43 -16.58 59.65
CA PRO A 475 -21.70 -17.59 60.43
C PRO A 475 -20.45 -17.02 61.10
N THR A 476 -19.60 -16.34 60.32
CA THR A 476 -18.38 -15.65 60.77
C THR A 476 -18.11 -14.47 59.83
N GLN A 477 -17.29 -13.50 60.26
CA GLN A 477 -16.79 -12.49 59.33
C GLN A 477 -15.86 -13.17 58.31
N LEU A 478 -16.09 -12.91 57.02
CA LEU A 478 -15.28 -13.50 55.96
C LEU A 478 -13.89 -12.86 55.92
N THR A 479 -12.89 -13.71 55.73
CA THR A 479 -11.50 -13.31 55.53
C THR A 479 -10.92 -14.05 54.34
N THR A 480 -9.84 -13.54 53.76
CA THR A 480 -9.22 -14.14 52.56
C THR A 480 -8.70 -15.56 52.79
N SER A 481 -8.36 -15.93 54.03
CA SER A 481 -7.80 -17.24 54.37
C SER A 481 -8.78 -18.41 54.27
N VAL A 482 -10.09 -18.16 54.32
CA VAL A 482 -11.13 -19.21 54.21
C VAL A 482 -11.74 -19.30 52.81
N LEU A 483 -11.23 -18.52 51.85
CA LEU A 483 -11.72 -18.44 50.48
C LEU A 483 -10.67 -18.94 49.49
N GLN A 484 -11.11 -19.29 48.29
CA GLN A 484 -10.19 -19.60 47.19
C GLN A 484 -9.27 -18.40 46.89
N PRO A 485 -7.97 -18.63 46.61
CA PRO A 485 -7.08 -17.59 46.12
C PRO A 485 -7.57 -16.94 44.81
N CYS A 486 -7.25 -15.67 44.61
CA CYS A 486 -7.54 -14.97 43.37
C CYS A 486 -6.69 -15.50 42.20
N THR A 487 -7.25 -15.48 41.00
CA THR A 487 -6.47 -15.80 39.79
C THR A 487 -5.42 -14.72 39.54
N ASN A 488 -4.16 -15.13 39.37
CA ASN A 488 -3.01 -14.25 39.15
C ASN A 488 -3.19 -13.29 37.98
N ALA A 489 -2.56 -12.11 38.08
CA ALA A 489 -2.47 -11.15 37.00
C ALA A 489 -1.71 -11.74 35.81
N THR A 490 -2.31 -11.72 34.62
CA THR A 490 -1.65 -12.16 33.38
C THR A 490 -1.69 -11.05 32.33
N LYS A 491 -0.69 -11.05 31.44
CA LYS A 491 -0.63 -10.10 30.33
C LYS A 491 -1.35 -10.65 29.12
N LEU A 492 -2.30 -9.89 28.58
CA LEU A 492 -3.01 -10.18 27.34
C LEU A 492 -2.09 -9.88 26.15
N ASN A 493 -1.89 -10.88 25.29
CA ASN A 493 -1.18 -10.73 24.03
C ASN A 493 -2.13 -11.01 22.86
N TYR A 494 -2.68 -9.94 22.28
CA TYR A 494 -3.68 -10.02 21.21
C TYR A 494 -3.19 -10.73 19.93
N PHE A 495 -1.86 -10.79 19.73
CA PHE A 495 -1.27 -11.39 18.53
C PHE A 495 -0.70 -12.79 18.76
N ASN A 496 -0.90 -13.36 19.95
CA ASN A 496 -0.50 -14.72 20.23
C ASN A 496 -1.22 -15.71 19.29
N GLY A 497 -0.51 -16.75 18.82
CA GLY A 497 -1.03 -17.71 17.84
C GLY A 497 -1.22 -17.18 16.41
N SER A 498 -1.07 -15.87 16.16
CA SER A 498 -1.27 -15.26 14.82
C SER A 498 0.02 -14.98 14.05
N GLN A 499 1.18 -15.04 14.71
CA GLN A 499 2.49 -14.64 14.15
C GLN A 499 2.87 -15.43 12.90
N ALA A 500 2.82 -16.77 12.96
CA ALA A 500 3.19 -17.63 11.83
C ALA A 500 2.25 -17.44 10.64
N ALA A 501 0.94 -17.42 10.89
CA ALA A 501 -0.07 -17.26 9.83
C ALA A 501 0.03 -15.90 9.13
N PHE A 502 0.25 -14.83 9.89
CA PHE A 502 0.51 -13.49 9.35
C PHE A 502 1.79 -13.49 8.49
N GLY A 503 2.90 -14.04 8.99
CA GLY A 503 4.16 -14.12 8.24
C GLY A 503 4.05 -14.94 6.95
N ILE A 504 3.37 -16.09 6.98
CA ILE A 504 3.10 -16.92 5.80
C ILE A 504 2.28 -16.14 4.78
N PHE A 505 1.24 -15.43 5.22
CA PHE A 505 0.38 -14.65 4.32
C PHE A 505 1.13 -13.50 3.65
N ILE A 506 1.93 -12.73 4.40
CA ILE A 506 2.77 -11.67 3.82
C ILE A 506 3.78 -12.25 2.83
N THR A 507 4.39 -13.40 3.16
CA THR A 507 5.30 -14.10 2.24
C THR A 507 4.58 -14.55 0.97
N ALA A 508 3.37 -15.10 1.08
CA ALA A 508 2.56 -15.50 -0.07
C ALA A 508 2.23 -14.30 -0.98
N MET A 509 1.92 -13.13 -0.40
CA MET A 509 1.64 -11.91 -1.15
C MET A 509 2.89 -11.38 -1.89
N MET A 510 4.07 -11.47 -1.26
CA MET A 510 5.36 -11.15 -1.89
C MET A 510 5.73 -12.10 -3.05
N LEU A 511 5.16 -13.31 -3.07
CA LEU A 511 5.39 -14.30 -4.13
C LEU A 511 4.48 -14.10 -5.36
N PHE A 512 3.48 -13.20 -5.34
CA PHE A 512 2.63 -12.96 -6.51
C PHE A 512 3.40 -12.62 -7.80
N PRO A 513 4.44 -11.77 -7.81
CA PRO A 513 5.26 -11.53 -9.00
C PRO A 513 6.00 -12.78 -9.47
N LEU A 514 6.48 -13.62 -8.54
CA LEU A 514 7.15 -14.89 -8.87
C LEU A 514 6.17 -15.87 -9.51
N VAL A 515 4.98 -16.03 -8.94
CA VAL A 515 3.91 -16.88 -9.50
C VAL A 515 3.55 -16.40 -10.90
N SER A 516 3.36 -15.08 -11.07
CA SER A 516 3.08 -14.50 -12.38
C SER A 516 4.23 -14.74 -13.37
N TYR A 517 5.48 -14.60 -12.93
CA TYR A 517 6.67 -14.91 -13.74
C TYR A 517 6.73 -16.37 -14.17
N LEU A 518 6.43 -17.31 -13.27
CA LEU A 518 6.37 -18.75 -13.59
C LEU A 518 5.27 -19.05 -14.61
N VAL A 519 4.08 -18.45 -14.45
CA VAL A 519 2.99 -18.57 -15.43
C VAL A 519 3.39 -17.97 -16.77
N ALA A 520 4.04 -16.80 -16.78
CA ALA A 520 4.55 -16.17 -17.99
C ALA A 520 5.60 -17.04 -18.69
N CYS A 521 6.51 -17.66 -17.93
CA CYS A 521 7.48 -18.65 -18.42
C CYS A 521 6.81 -19.90 -18.98
N MET A 522 5.78 -20.42 -18.31
CA MET A 522 4.99 -21.56 -18.79
C MET A 522 4.28 -21.23 -20.11
N VAL A 523 3.63 -20.06 -20.20
CA VAL A 523 2.97 -19.59 -21.43
C VAL A 523 4.00 -19.40 -22.55
N ALA A 524 5.16 -18.83 -22.25
CA ALA A 524 6.27 -18.68 -23.18
C ALA A 524 6.77 -20.05 -23.69
N TYR A 525 6.95 -21.03 -22.79
CA TYR A 525 7.34 -22.39 -23.11
C TYR A 525 6.30 -23.08 -23.99
N LEU A 526 5.02 -23.04 -23.61
CA LEU A 526 3.92 -23.62 -24.37
C LEU A 526 3.77 -22.98 -25.75
N ARG A 527 4.00 -21.67 -25.87
CA ARG A 527 3.98 -20.97 -27.17
C ARG A 527 5.17 -21.36 -28.03
N LYS A 528 6.38 -21.45 -27.46
CA LYS A 528 7.58 -21.94 -28.17
C LYS A 528 7.39 -23.40 -28.61
N TYR A 529 6.81 -24.24 -27.77
CA TYR A 529 6.44 -25.62 -28.11
C TYR A 529 5.38 -25.68 -29.21
N ARG A 530 4.30 -24.90 -29.12
CA ARG A 530 3.26 -24.82 -30.17
C ARG A 530 3.80 -24.28 -31.48
N TYR A 531 4.68 -23.27 -31.44
CA TYR A 531 5.34 -22.73 -32.61
C TYR A 531 6.26 -23.77 -33.25
N ARG A 532 7.07 -24.49 -32.46
CA ARG A 532 7.85 -25.65 -32.93
C ARG A 532 6.96 -26.76 -33.51
N LYS A 533 5.82 -27.06 -32.88
CA LYS A 533 4.83 -28.03 -33.38
C LYS A 533 4.14 -27.54 -34.66
N PHE A 534 3.85 -26.26 -34.78
CA PHE A 534 3.33 -25.64 -35.99
C PHE A 534 4.35 -25.67 -37.12
N GLN A 535 5.62 -25.35 -36.84
CA GLN A 535 6.72 -25.53 -37.80
C GLN A 535 6.85 -27.00 -38.23
N ARG A 536 6.73 -27.96 -37.31
CA ARG A 536 6.70 -29.41 -37.63
C ARG A 536 5.48 -29.80 -38.47
N ARG A 537 4.31 -29.20 -38.23
CA ARG A 537 3.09 -29.42 -39.02
C ARG A 537 3.15 -28.75 -40.40
N LYS A 538 3.78 -27.57 -40.52
CA LYS A 538 4.05 -26.92 -41.81
C LYS A 538 5.09 -27.70 -42.60
N GLY A 539 6.08 -28.31 -41.93
CA GLY A 539 6.98 -29.31 -42.52
C GLY A 539 6.26 -30.57 -42.98
N LYS A 540 5.23 -31.06 -42.25
CA LYS A 540 4.38 -32.18 -42.69
C LYS A 540 3.35 -31.81 -43.78
N ALA A 541 2.89 -30.57 -43.84
CA ALA A 541 2.00 -30.07 -44.89
C ALA A 541 2.75 -29.68 -46.18
N ALA A 542 4.01 -29.27 -46.06
CA ALA A 542 4.97 -29.21 -47.16
C ALA A 542 5.35 -30.62 -47.64
N GLY A 543 5.27 -31.65 -46.79
CA GLY A 543 5.45 -33.06 -47.17
C GLY A 543 4.40 -33.67 -48.12
N ARG A 544 3.59 -32.85 -48.80
CA ARG A 544 2.78 -33.27 -49.98
C ARG A 544 3.09 -32.47 -51.24
N ALA A 545 4.10 -31.61 -51.23
CA ALA A 545 4.69 -31.02 -52.41
C ALA A 545 6.21 -30.98 -52.21
N GLU A 546 6.88 -31.92 -52.88
CA GLU A 546 8.33 -32.06 -53.07
C GLU A 546 9.17 -32.36 -51.82
N GLU A 547 9.89 -33.48 -51.87
CA GLU A 547 11.07 -33.73 -51.03
C GLU A 547 11.95 -32.47 -51.05
N PRO A 548 12.57 -32.04 -49.92
CA PRO A 548 13.74 -31.20 -50.02
C PRO A 548 14.84 -32.09 -50.63
N ALA A 549 14.85 -32.15 -51.95
CA ALA A 549 16.02 -32.50 -52.72
C ALA A 549 17.12 -31.57 -52.21
N VAL A 550 18.34 -32.12 -52.01
CA VAL A 550 19.59 -31.38 -51.76
C VAL A 550 19.96 -31.20 -50.26
N GLY A 551 20.60 -32.22 -49.65
CA GLY A 551 21.50 -32.07 -48.47
C GLY A 551 21.10 -32.68 -47.11
N ILE A 552 22.04 -32.66 -46.14
CA ILE A 552 21.90 -33.14 -44.75
C ILE A 552 21.29 -32.04 -43.87
N THR A 553 20.31 -32.38 -43.04
CA THR A 553 19.61 -31.42 -42.16
C THR A 553 20.41 -31.09 -40.88
N ALA A 554 20.58 -29.81 -40.56
CA ALA A 554 21.24 -29.34 -39.34
C ALA A 554 20.62 -28.03 -38.79
N TYR A 555 21.10 -27.54 -37.65
CA TYR A 555 20.79 -26.21 -37.11
C TYR A 555 22.06 -25.35 -37.04
N GLU A 556 22.07 -24.20 -37.68
CA GLU A 556 23.15 -23.22 -37.58
C GLU A 556 23.01 -22.39 -36.28
N TRP A 557 24.12 -22.25 -35.55
CA TRP A 557 24.23 -21.37 -34.39
C TRP A 557 24.86 -20.04 -34.78
N GLN A 558 24.14 -18.93 -34.53
CA GLN A 558 24.54 -17.57 -34.94
C GLN A 558 24.94 -16.66 -33.76
N GLY A 559 25.25 -17.25 -32.59
CA GLY A 559 25.61 -16.54 -31.36
C GLY A 559 24.58 -16.65 -30.24
N HIS A 560 24.99 -16.35 -29.00
CA HIS A 560 24.16 -16.55 -27.79
C HIS A 560 22.86 -15.73 -27.73
N LYS A 561 22.78 -14.63 -28.48
CA LYS A 561 21.61 -13.73 -28.49
C LYS A 561 20.57 -14.09 -29.55
N LYS A 562 20.95 -14.86 -30.56
CA LYS A 562 20.09 -15.23 -31.70
C LYS A 562 19.57 -16.66 -31.54
N GLN A 563 18.44 -16.97 -32.17
CA GLN A 563 17.87 -18.32 -32.14
C GLN A 563 18.60 -19.23 -33.15
N LEU A 564 18.64 -20.53 -32.87
CA LEU A 564 19.16 -21.54 -33.79
C LEU A 564 18.38 -21.55 -35.10
N LEU A 565 19.08 -21.42 -36.22
CA LEU A 565 18.49 -21.38 -37.55
C LEU A 565 18.50 -22.79 -38.17
N PRO A 566 17.34 -23.38 -38.48
CA PRO A 566 17.28 -24.68 -39.16
C PRO A 566 17.72 -24.56 -40.62
N VAL A 567 18.73 -25.32 -41.02
CA VAL A 567 19.35 -25.27 -42.36
C VAL A 567 19.51 -26.68 -42.95
N SER A 568 19.57 -26.80 -44.28
CA SER A 568 20.09 -28.00 -44.94
C SER A 568 21.44 -27.69 -45.55
N VAL A 569 22.37 -28.63 -45.44
CA VAL A 569 23.76 -28.44 -45.84
C VAL A 569 24.14 -29.49 -46.86
N GLU A 570 24.67 -29.06 -48.00
CA GLU A 570 25.13 -29.95 -49.05
C GLU A 570 26.57 -29.64 -49.44
N VAL A 571 27.36 -30.69 -49.66
CA VAL A 571 28.70 -30.60 -50.24
C VAL A 571 28.62 -31.11 -51.67
N LYS A 572 28.84 -30.24 -52.67
CA LYS A 572 28.87 -30.62 -54.09
C LYS A 572 29.94 -29.83 -54.82
N LYS A 573 30.67 -30.50 -55.73
CA LYS A 573 31.64 -29.86 -56.63
C LYS A 573 32.62 -28.94 -55.88
N LYS A 574 33.15 -29.39 -54.75
CA LYS A 574 34.11 -28.63 -53.93
C LYS A 574 33.54 -27.34 -53.30
N GLN A 575 32.21 -27.22 -53.21
CA GLN A 575 31.51 -26.14 -52.50
C GLN A 575 30.58 -26.71 -51.44
N LEU A 576 30.58 -26.09 -50.27
CA LEU A 576 29.66 -26.34 -49.17
C LEU A 576 28.56 -25.28 -49.21
N GLN A 577 27.33 -25.69 -49.55
CA GLN A 577 26.17 -24.81 -49.64
C GLN A 577 25.26 -25.05 -48.44
N VAL A 578 24.87 -23.96 -47.78
CA VAL A 578 23.92 -23.93 -46.66
C VAL A 578 22.64 -23.31 -47.19
N PHE A 579 21.55 -24.08 -47.18
CA PHE A 579 20.23 -23.65 -47.63
C PHE A 579 19.32 -23.35 -46.45
N ASP A 580 18.48 -22.32 -46.61
CA ASP A 580 17.36 -22.06 -45.70
C ASP A 580 16.17 -22.98 -46.02
N ARG A 581 15.17 -23.04 -45.14
CA ARG A 581 13.94 -23.82 -45.28
C ARG A 581 13.12 -23.54 -46.54
N SER A 582 13.39 -22.43 -47.22
CA SER A 582 12.77 -22.04 -48.48
C SER A 582 13.46 -22.64 -49.72
N GLY A 583 14.58 -23.37 -49.54
CA GLY A 583 15.42 -23.86 -50.65
C GLY A 583 16.36 -22.80 -51.23
N SER A 584 16.31 -21.57 -50.72
CA SER A 584 17.26 -20.52 -51.11
C SER A 584 18.63 -20.73 -50.46
N SER A 585 19.70 -20.55 -51.23
CA SER A 585 21.07 -20.64 -50.71
C SER A 585 21.31 -19.48 -49.73
N HIS A 586 21.53 -19.81 -48.47
CA HIS A 586 21.80 -18.86 -47.38
C HIS A 586 23.29 -18.49 -47.31
N ARG A 587 24.18 -19.47 -47.56
CA ARG A 587 25.64 -19.29 -47.55
C ARG A 587 26.31 -20.31 -48.49
N ILE A 588 27.33 -19.89 -49.22
CA ILE A 588 28.14 -20.75 -50.10
C ILE A 588 29.59 -20.63 -49.66
N LEU A 589 30.24 -21.76 -49.41
CA LEU A 589 31.63 -21.84 -48.94
C LEU A 589 32.46 -22.65 -49.93
N ASN A 590 33.52 -22.07 -50.49
CA ASN A 590 34.43 -22.77 -51.40
C ASN A 590 35.49 -23.54 -50.58
N LEU A 591 35.56 -24.87 -50.75
CA LEU A 591 36.47 -25.73 -49.98
C LEU A 591 37.86 -25.88 -50.65
N GLY A 592 37.99 -25.61 -51.94
CA GLY A 592 39.17 -25.92 -52.75
C GLY A 592 40.40 -25.01 -52.61
N ASN A 593 40.33 -23.91 -51.86
CA ASN A 593 41.39 -22.88 -51.81
C ASN A 593 42.28 -22.98 -50.55
N GLN A 594 42.30 -24.10 -49.82
CA GLN A 594 43.00 -24.21 -48.53
C GLN A 594 43.93 -25.43 -48.50
N ASP A 595 45.03 -25.38 -47.73
CA ASP A 595 45.95 -26.53 -47.56
C ASP A 595 45.44 -27.55 -46.53
N TYR A 596 44.65 -27.10 -45.56
CA TYR A 596 44.03 -27.92 -44.51
C TYR A 596 42.70 -27.34 -44.06
N LEU A 597 41.80 -28.20 -43.56
CA LEU A 597 40.47 -27.82 -43.08
C LEU A 597 40.33 -28.20 -41.60
N ASP A 598 40.19 -27.21 -40.72
CA ASP A 598 40.04 -27.42 -39.28
C ASP A 598 38.55 -27.67 -38.93
N VAL A 599 38.26 -28.86 -38.41
CA VAL A 599 36.93 -29.28 -37.96
C VAL A 599 36.97 -29.56 -36.46
N LEU A 600 36.20 -28.80 -35.67
CA LEU A 600 36.09 -29.02 -34.23
C LEU A 600 34.80 -29.79 -33.93
N LEU A 601 34.92 -30.92 -33.23
CA LEU A 601 33.80 -31.78 -32.89
C LEU A 601 33.54 -31.73 -31.39
N SER A 602 32.25 -31.74 -31.03
CA SER A 602 31.85 -31.87 -29.63
C SER A 602 32.07 -33.29 -29.11
N ASN A 603 32.70 -33.41 -27.94
CA ASN A 603 32.88 -34.66 -27.20
C ASN A 603 31.88 -34.87 -26.05
N ASP A 604 30.96 -33.92 -25.83
CA ASP A 604 29.86 -34.00 -24.86
C ASP A 604 28.52 -33.60 -25.51
N CYS A 605 27.44 -33.57 -24.71
CA CYS A 605 26.08 -33.20 -25.14
C CYS A 605 25.56 -34.01 -26.37
N HIS A 606 25.73 -35.34 -26.31
CA HIS A 606 25.36 -36.30 -27.36
C HIS A 606 26.09 -36.08 -28.70
N HIS A 607 27.27 -35.45 -28.68
CA HIS A 607 28.14 -35.34 -29.86
C HIS A 607 27.48 -34.65 -31.06
N LYS A 608 26.61 -33.66 -30.80
CA LYS A 608 25.76 -33.04 -31.85
C LYS A 608 26.39 -31.84 -32.54
N ALA A 609 27.30 -31.13 -31.87
CA ALA A 609 27.86 -29.89 -32.39
C ALA A 609 29.14 -30.12 -33.22
N LEU A 610 29.28 -29.33 -34.28
CA LEU A 610 30.43 -29.28 -35.18
C LEU A 610 30.72 -27.82 -35.51
N ILE A 611 31.98 -27.44 -35.48
CA ILE A 611 32.45 -26.17 -36.05
C ILE A 611 33.32 -26.50 -37.25
N LEU A 612 32.99 -25.88 -38.37
CA LEU A 612 33.89 -25.76 -39.50
C LEU A 612 34.57 -24.40 -39.41
N LYS A 613 35.88 -24.39 -39.14
CA LYS A 613 36.68 -23.16 -39.13
C LYS A 613 36.84 -22.68 -40.57
N VAL A 614 36.32 -21.49 -40.86
CA VAL A 614 36.42 -20.91 -42.20
C VAL A 614 37.47 -19.80 -42.14
N PRO A 615 38.69 -20.01 -42.66
CA PRO A 615 39.67 -18.94 -42.74
C PRO A 615 39.09 -17.81 -43.59
N LYS A 616 39.39 -16.57 -43.19
CA LYS A 616 38.92 -15.33 -43.84
C LYS A 616 37.42 -15.04 -43.75
N GLU A 617 36.55 -15.90 -43.20
CA GLU A 617 35.13 -15.58 -42.91
C GLU A 617 34.75 -15.82 -41.43
N TYR A 618 33.46 -15.81 -41.08
CA TYR A 618 32.98 -16.26 -39.76
C TYR A 618 32.77 -17.79 -39.75
N ASP A 619 32.92 -18.43 -38.60
CA ASP A 619 32.87 -19.88 -38.52
C ASP A 619 31.45 -20.43 -38.75
N LEU A 620 31.35 -21.61 -39.37
CA LEU A 620 30.07 -22.29 -39.54
C LEU A 620 29.88 -23.28 -38.39
N VAL A 621 28.92 -22.99 -37.51
CA VAL A 621 28.60 -23.81 -36.35
C VAL A 621 27.30 -24.57 -36.60
N LEU A 622 27.39 -25.89 -36.76
CA LEU A 622 26.27 -26.77 -37.04
C LEU A 622 25.96 -27.68 -35.85
N LEU A 623 24.68 -27.75 -35.50
CA LEU A 623 24.12 -28.64 -34.49
C LEU A 623 23.23 -29.65 -35.20
N PHE A 624 23.63 -30.91 -35.22
CA PHE A 624 22.90 -31.99 -35.88
C PHE A 624 21.84 -32.60 -34.95
N ASP A 625 20.83 -33.26 -35.52
CA ASP A 625 19.81 -33.96 -34.72
C ASP A 625 20.45 -35.08 -33.90
N ASP A 626 21.35 -35.84 -34.52
CA ASP A 626 21.96 -37.07 -34.00
C ASP A 626 23.43 -37.17 -34.44
N GLU A 627 24.25 -37.90 -33.68
CA GLU A 627 25.67 -38.11 -34.01
C GLU A 627 25.86 -38.75 -35.40
N SER A 628 24.96 -39.66 -35.80
CA SER A 628 25.00 -40.33 -37.11
C SER A 628 25.01 -39.34 -38.28
N LYS A 629 24.18 -38.29 -38.22
CA LYS A 629 24.12 -37.25 -39.26
C LYS A 629 25.37 -36.36 -39.25
N ARG A 630 25.96 -36.12 -38.08
CA ARG A 630 27.24 -35.41 -37.96
C ARG A 630 28.36 -36.24 -38.58
N THR A 631 28.42 -37.54 -38.30
CA THR A 631 29.43 -38.44 -38.89
C THR A 631 29.23 -38.63 -40.38
N GLU A 632 27.98 -38.68 -40.85
CA GLU A 632 27.63 -38.68 -42.28
C GLU A 632 28.13 -37.40 -42.96
N PHE A 633 27.86 -36.23 -42.37
CA PHE A 633 28.35 -34.95 -42.89
C PHE A 633 29.88 -34.87 -42.93
N VAL A 634 30.57 -35.29 -41.86
CA VAL A 634 32.04 -35.36 -41.83
C VAL A 634 32.56 -36.38 -42.86
N GLY A 635 31.84 -37.48 -43.09
CA GLY A 635 32.14 -38.47 -44.12
C GLY A 635 32.05 -37.88 -45.53
N CYS A 636 30.95 -37.20 -45.86
CA CYS A 636 30.78 -36.48 -47.13
C CYS A 636 31.88 -35.42 -47.32
N LEU A 637 32.20 -34.67 -46.26
CA LEU A 637 33.28 -33.67 -46.28
C LEU A 637 34.64 -34.33 -46.58
N ARG A 638 34.94 -35.49 -45.98
CA ARG A 638 36.19 -36.24 -46.23
C ARG A 638 36.28 -36.78 -47.65
N LEU A 639 35.18 -37.30 -48.20
CA LEU A 639 35.14 -37.85 -49.57
C LEU A 639 35.45 -36.77 -50.61
N GLU A 640 34.87 -35.58 -50.47
CA GLU A 640 35.06 -34.48 -51.43
C GLU A 640 36.44 -33.80 -51.31
N VAL A 641 37.08 -33.86 -50.13
CA VAL A 641 38.38 -33.24 -49.86
C VAL A 641 39.56 -34.19 -50.16
N ALA A 642 39.35 -35.52 -50.11
CA ALA A 642 40.38 -36.52 -50.43
C ALA A 642 40.94 -36.40 -51.86
N ASP A 643 40.15 -35.86 -52.79
CA ASP A 643 40.51 -35.65 -54.19
C ASP A 643 41.56 -34.52 -54.40
N ILE A 644 41.92 -33.74 -53.36
CA ILE A 644 42.71 -32.50 -53.47
C ILE A 644 44.08 -32.56 -52.73
N ARG A 645 44.48 -33.68 -52.12
CA ARG A 645 45.66 -33.75 -51.19
C ARG A 645 45.58 -32.77 -50.01
N GLN A 646 44.38 -32.39 -49.59
CA GLN A 646 44.11 -31.42 -48.53
C GLN A 646 43.87 -32.16 -47.20
N GLU A 647 44.51 -31.72 -46.10
CA GLU A 647 44.46 -32.43 -44.81
C GLU A 647 43.29 -31.94 -43.93
N ILE A 648 42.36 -32.82 -43.52
CA ILE A 648 41.31 -32.46 -42.56
C ILE A 648 41.81 -32.69 -41.13
N ARG A 649 41.95 -31.61 -40.37
CA ARG A 649 42.38 -31.64 -38.97
C ARG A 649 41.17 -31.64 -38.06
N VAL A 650 40.91 -32.78 -37.43
CA VAL A 650 39.78 -32.94 -36.50
C VAL A 650 40.28 -32.79 -35.07
N LYS A 651 39.67 -31.88 -34.29
CA LYS A 651 39.93 -31.75 -32.85
C LYS A 651 38.64 -31.93 -32.07
N GLU A 652 38.72 -32.67 -30.96
CA GLU A 652 37.59 -32.90 -30.08
C GLU A 652 37.69 -32.03 -28.81
N MET A 653 36.56 -31.47 -28.39
CA MET A 653 36.45 -30.62 -27.20
C MET A 653 35.00 -30.54 -26.71
N SER A 654 34.76 -29.97 -25.52
CA SER A 654 33.39 -29.81 -25.01
C SER A 654 32.61 -28.74 -25.78
N GLU A 655 31.30 -28.90 -25.92
CA GLU A 655 30.38 -27.98 -26.61
C GLU A 655 30.53 -26.54 -26.10
N LYS A 656 30.71 -26.36 -24.79
CA LYS A 656 30.92 -25.04 -24.19
C LYS A 656 32.23 -24.39 -24.63
N THR A 657 33.30 -25.18 -24.79
CA THR A 657 34.61 -24.69 -25.25
C THR A 657 34.57 -24.43 -26.74
N LEU A 658 33.95 -25.35 -27.49
CA LEU A 658 33.67 -25.27 -28.92
C LEU A 658 32.93 -23.97 -29.27
N LEU A 659 31.79 -23.69 -28.65
CA LEU A 659 31.02 -22.46 -28.90
C LEU A 659 31.75 -21.18 -28.47
N LYS A 660 32.69 -21.24 -27.52
CA LYS A 660 33.51 -20.09 -27.12
C LYS A 660 34.66 -19.83 -28.09
N GLU A 661 35.12 -20.86 -28.80
CA GLU A 661 36.18 -20.75 -29.80
C GLU A 661 35.64 -20.31 -31.17
N ALA A 662 34.33 -20.46 -31.42
CA ALA A 662 33.67 -20.02 -32.65
C ALA A 662 33.73 -18.50 -32.84
N LEU A 663 34.13 -18.04 -34.03
CA LEU A 663 34.00 -16.66 -34.46
C LEU A 663 32.60 -16.44 -35.04
N THR A 664 31.75 -15.70 -34.33
CA THR A 664 30.37 -15.41 -34.79
C THR A 664 30.30 -14.27 -35.81
N LYS A 665 29.20 -14.19 -36.56
CA LYS A 665 28.92 -13.07 -37.49
C LYS A 665 28.95 -11.70 -36.80
N GLU A 666 28.47 -11.58 -35.55
CA GLU A 666 28.50 -10.32 -34.80
C GLU A 666 29.92 -9.93 -34.37
N GLU A 667 30.72 -10.90 -33.92
CA GLU A 667 32.12 -10.66 -33.56
C GLU A 667 32.95 -10.32 -34.79
N ARG A 668 32.68 -10.96 -35.94
CA ARG A 668 33.30 -10.62 -37.22
C ARG A 668 32.92 -9.20 -37.68
N ALA A 669 31.66 -8.81 -37.56
CA ALA A 669 31.23 -7.44 -37.87
C ALA A 669 31.96 -6.39 -37.00
N GLN A 670 32.21 -6.69 -35.72
CA GLN A 670 33.01 -5.81 -34.84
C GLN A 670 34.50 -5.74 -35.26
N ILE A 671 35.07 -6.87 -35.70
CA ILE A 671 36.44 -6.92 -36.24
C ILE A 671 36.54 -6.07 -37.50
N VAL A 672 35.59 -6.21 -38.43
CA VAL A 672 35.47 -5.41 -39.66
C VAL A 672 35.29 -3.93 -39.35
N GLU A 673 34.41 -3.57 -38.42
CA GLU A 673 34.23 -2.17 -38.00
C GLU A 673 35.53 -1.57 -37.42
N THR A 674 36.27 -2.36 -36.63
CA THR A 674 37.56 -1.94 -36.06
C THR A 674 38.64 -1.83 -37.14
N PHE A 675 38.68 -2.76 -38.10
CA PHE A 675 39.52 -2.72 -39.29
C PHE A 675 39.30 -1.42 -40.07
N ILE A 676 38.04 -1.09 -40.36
CA ILE A 676 37.66 0.08 -41.16
C ILE A 676 38.05 1.38 -40.43
N ARG A 677 37.72 1.50 -39.14
CA ARG A 677 38.13 2.67 -38.33
C ARG A 677 39.64 2.85 -38.31
N HIS A 678 40.39 1.76 -38.20
CA HIS A 678 41.85 1.82 -38.18
C HIS A 678 42.43 2.19 -39.55
N ALA A 679 41.89 1.62 -40.63
CA ALA A 679 42.27 1.98 -42.01
C ALA A 679 42.02 3.47 -42.27
N PHE A 680 40.84 3.98 -41.95
CA PHE A 680 40.53 5.40 -42.08
C PHE A 680 41.39 6.30 -41.18
N SER A 681 41.78 5.84 -39.99
CA SER A 681 42.71 6.61 -39.13
C SER A 681 44.07 6.83 -39.79
N LYS A 682 44.54 5.87 -40.61
CA LYS A 682 45.80 5.98 -41.36
C LYS A 682 45.68 6.86 -42.60
N VAL A 683 44.53 6.86 -43.28
CA VAL A 683 44.34 7.62 -44.53
C VAL A 683 43.92 9.07 -44.28
N LEU A 684 43.06 9.32 -43.29
CA LEU A 684 42.48 10.64 -43.03
C LEU A 684 43.26 11.48 -42.00
N GLU A 685 44.46 11.04 -41.60
CA GLU A 685 45.31 11.66 -40.55
C GLU A 685 44.54 12.01 -39.26
N ILE A 686 43.54 11.19 -38.91
CA ILE A 686 42.81 11.34 -37.64
C ILE A 686 43.78 10.92 -36.52
N GLU A 687 43.96 11.75 -35.49
CA GLU A 687 44.83 11.40 -34.35
C GLU A 687 44.43 10.01 -33.80
N LYS A 688 45.40 9.13 -33.55
CA LYS A 688 45.17 7.73 -33.10
C LYS A 688 44.19 7.61 -31.92
N CYS A 689 44.06 8.66 -31.11
CA CYS A 689 43.17 8.76 -29.96
C CYS A 689 41.67 8.90 -30.33
N ASP A 690 41.37 9.48 -31.51
CA ASP A 690 40.01 9.80 -31.97
C ASP A 690 39.35 8.62 -32.72
N ALA A 691 40.16 7.68 -33.23
CA ALA A 691 39.69 6.45 -33.88
C ALA A 691 39.26 5.33 -32.90
N GLY A 692 39.41 5.59 -31.59
CA GLY A 692 39.26 4.61 -30.52
C GLY A 692 40.62 4.03 -30.11
N ASP A 693 40.98 4.21 -28.85
CA ASP A 693 42.25 3.73 -28.29
C ASP A 693 42.31 2.18 -28.31
N MET A 694 43.27 1.61 -29.04
CA MET A 694 43.56 0.18 -29.07
C MET A 694 44.25 -0.30 -27.78
N GLY A 695 44.57 0.60 -26.84
CA GLY A 695 45.28 0.29 -25.58
C GLY A 695 44.58 -0.73 -24.67
N GLY A 696 43.27 -0.95 -24.84
CA GLY A 696 42.51 -1.97 -24.11
C GLY A 696 42.33 -3.32 -24.83
N ILE A 697 42.85 -3.48 -26.06
CA ILE A 697 42.63 -4.66 -26.89
C ILE A 697 43.77 -5.66 -26.72
N SER A 698 43.43 -6.93 -26.46
CA SER A 698 44.39 -8.04 -26.42
C SER A 698 45.24 -8.06 -27.69
N ARG A 699 46.56 -8.27 -27.54
CA ARG A 699 47.53 -8.41 -28.64
C ARG A 699 47.07 -9.40 -29.72
N LYS A 700 46.30 -10.43 -29.33
CA LYS A 700 45.69 -11.41 -30.22
C LYS A 700 44.64 -10.79 -31.16
N ARG A 701 43.72 -10.00 -30.60
CA ARG A 701 42.61 -9.38 -31.34
C ARG A 701 43.07 -8.24 -32.26
N ALA A 702 44.12 -7.51 -31.89
CA ALA A 702 44.75 -6.54 -32.78
C ALA A 702 45.41 -7.20 -34.00
N ARG A 703 46.00 -8.38 -33.82
CA ARG A 703 46.56 -9.19 -34.92
C ARG A 703 45.47 -9.74 -35.83
N GLU A 704 44.36 -10.23 -35.25
CA GLU A 704 43.17 -10.69 -35.99
C GLU A 704 42.57 -9.57 -36.87
N VAL A 705 42.52 -8.33 -36.38
CA VAL A 705 42.05 -7.18 -37.17
C VAL A 705 42.97 -6.88 -38.36
N LEU A 706 44.30 -6.90 -38.16
CA LEU A 706 45.26 -6.59 -39.22
C LEU A 706 45.38 -7.70 -40.28
N GLN A 707 45.05 -8.94 -39.91
CA GLN A 707 45.03 -10.10 -40.80
C GLN A 707 43.63 -10.36 -41.40
N CYS A 708 42.66 -9.49 -41.12
CA CYS A 708 41.32 -9.59 -41.67
C CYS A 708 41.34 -9.21 -43.16
N GLU A 709 40.64 -9.99 -43.97
CA GLU A 709 40.35 -9.70 -45.37
C GLU A 709 38.82 -9.65 -45.55
N LEU A 710 38.35 -8.71 -46.35
CA LEU A 710 36.92 -8.41 -46.53
C LEU A 710 36.37 -9.11 -47.77
N THR A 711 35.19 -9.69 -47.67
CA THR A 711 34.44 -10.15 -48.86
C THR A 711 33.70 -8.99 -49.54
N ALA A 712 33.27 -9.17 -50.78
CA ALA A 712 32.48 -8.16 -51.50
C ALA A 712 31.17 -7.79 -50.78
N SER A 713 30.52 -8.77 -50.15
CA SER A 713 29.29 -8.55 -49.38
C SER A 713 29.55 -7.83 -48.06
N GLU A 714 30.64 -8.14 -47.35
CA GLU A 714 31.04 -7.42 -46.13
C GLU A 714 31.49 -6.00 -46.41
N PHE A 715 32.19 -5.80 -47.53
CA PHE A 715 32.55 -4.48 -48.04
C PHE A 715 31.29 -3.67 -48.41
N ALA A 716 30.30 -4.28 -49.08
CA ALA A 716 29.02 -3.65 -49.37
C ALA A 716 28.26 -3.26 -48.09
N ASP A 717 28.11 -4.19 -47.16
CA ASP A 717 27.42 -3.95 -45.89
C ASP A 717 28.11 -2.85 -45.06
N ALA A 718 29.44 -2.84 -45.05
CA ALA A 718 30.24 -1.80 -44.40
C ALA A 718 30.02 -0.40 -45.00
N LEU A 719 29.81 -0.33 -46.32
CA LEU A 719 29.48 0.89 -47.04
C LEU A 719 27.97 1.22 -47.01
N GLY A 720 27.14 0.31 -46.46
CA GLY A 720 25.69 0.44 -46.45
C GLY A 720 25.04 0.30 -47.83
N LEU A 721 25.72 -0.37 -48.77
CA LEU A 721 25.29 -0.61 -50.14
C LEU A 721 24.82 -2.05 -50.34
N LYS A 722 24.13 -2.31 -51.45
CA LYS A 722 23.81 -3.68 -51.84
C LYS A 722 25.05 -4.36 -52.44
N PRO A 723 25.27 -5.67 -52.19
CA PRO A 723 26.40 -6.41 -52.75
C PRO A 723 26.48 -6.40 -54.28
N ASP A 724 25.34 -6.29 -54.96
CA ASP A 724 25.19 -6.23 -56.42
C ASP A 724 25.26 -4.80 -56.99
N SER A 725 25.59 -3.80 -56.15
CA SER A 725 25.72 -2.43 -56.65
C SER A 725 26.95 -2.28 -57.55
N LEU A 726 26.79 -1.56 -58.66
CA LEU A 726 27.87 -1.30 -59.63
C LEU A 726 29.12 -0.70 -58.99
N PHE A 727 28.94 0.14 -57.97
CA PHE A 727 30.05 0.75 -57.23
C PHE A 727 30.86 -0.31 -56.47
N VAL A 728 30.18 -1.19 -55.73
CA VAL A 728 30.83 -2.28 -54.99
C VAL A 728 31.56 -3.19 -55.95
N ASP A 729 30.91 -3.63 -57.02
CA ASP A 729 31.50 -4.57 -57.99
C ASP A 729 32.75 -3.97 -58.68
N SER A 730 32.66 -2.72 -59.12
CA SER A 730 33.77 -2.03 -59.79
C SER A 730 34.95 -1.77 -58.85
N MET A 731 34.67 -1.27 -57.64
CA MET A 731 35.71 -0.96 -56.66
C MET A 731 36.36 -2.22 -56.11
N PHE A 732 35.58 -3.26 -55.86
CA PHE A 732 36.11 -4.52 -55.36
C PHE A 732 37.00 -5.19 -56.41
N THR A 733 36.58 -5.22 -57.68
CA THR A 733 37.39 -5.75 -58.79
C THR A 733 38.67 -4.94 -59.05
N LEU A 734 38.62 -3.61 -58.85
CA LEU A 734 39.80 -2.74 -58.97
C LEU A 734 40.77 -2.93 -57.79
N ALA A 735 40.22 -3.20 -56.60
CA ALA A 735 40.94 -3.32 -55.34
C ALA A 735 41.69 -4.64 -55.17
N ASP A 736 41.06 -5.72 -55.62
CA ASP A 736 41.55 -7.09 -55.52
C ASP A 736 42.72 -7.30 -56.50
N LYS A 737 43.93 -6.89 -56.07
CA LYS A 737 45.14 -6.92 -56.90
C LYS A 737 45.67 -8.33 -57.09
N ASP A 738 45.50 -9.17 -56.09
CA ASP A 738 45.92 -10.57 -56.14
C ASP A 738 44.85 -11.49 -56.73
N GLY A 739 43.64 -10.98 -56.99
CA GLY A 739 42.54 -11.68 -57.66
C GLY A 739 41.98 -12.81 -56.82
N ASN A 740 42.15 -12.75 -55.49
CA ASN A 740 41.82 -13.84 -54.59
C ASN A 740 40.34 -13.83 -54.14
N GLY A 741 39.56 -12.81 -54.53
CA GLY A 741 38.15 -12.62 -54.20
C GLY A 741 37.90 -12.01 -52.81
N TYR A 742 38.95 -11.59 -52.13
CA TYR A 742 38.95 -10.91 -50.83
C TYR A 742 39.82 -9.65 -50.90
N LEU A 743 39.61 -8.75 -49.95
CA LEU A 743 40.27 -7.46 -49.95
C LEU A 743 41.05 -7.29 -48.64
N SER A 744 42.38 -7.30 -48.73
CA SER A 744 43.28 -7.21 -47.58
C SER A 744 43.36 -5.78 -47.02
N PHE A 745 43.90 -5.62 -45.80
CA PHE A 745 44.14 -4.30 -45.21
C PHE A 745 44.97 -3.38 -46.10
N GLN A 746 45.96 -3.92 -46.81
CA GLN A 746 46.82 -3.11 -47.66
C GLN A 746 46.14 -2.73 -48.98
N GLU A 747 45.39 -3.65 -49.58
CA GLU A 747 44.59 -3.37 -50.78
C GLU A 747 43.49 -2.36 -50.49
N PHE A 748 42.82 -2.47 -49.33
CA PHE A 748 41.85 -1.47 -48.87
C PHE A 748 42.44 -0.07 -48.73
N LEU A 749 43.64 0.02 -48.15
CA LEU A 749 44.35 1.29 -48.00
C LEU A 749 44.78 1.86 -49.33
N ASP A 750 45.26 1.01 -50.25
CA ASP A 750 45.64 1.44 -51.59
C ASP A 750 44.42 1.93 -52.37
N VAL A 751 43.27 1.30 -52.17
CA VAL A 751 42.01 1.67 -52.82
C VAL A 751 41.46 2.98 -52.27
N ILE A 752 41.39 3.18 -50.95
CA ILE A 752 40.97 4.47 -50.39
C ILE A 752 41.93 5.60 -50.81
N LYS A 753 43.22 5.31 -51.01
CA LYS A 753 44.18 6.27 -51.59
C LYS A 753 43.91 6.56 -53.07
N ILE A 754 43.35 5.61 -53.82
CA ILE A 754 43.01 5.75 -55.25
C ILE A 754 41.60 6.34 -55.44
N ASP A 755 40.69 6.11 -54.50
CA ASP A 755 39.26 6.52 -54.52
C ASP A 755 39.05 8.03 -54.32
N GLU A 756 40.13 8.82 -54.36
CA GLU A 756 40.08 10.28 -54.48
C GLU A 756 39.45 10.78 -55.80
N ILE A 757 39.04 9.89 -56.72
CA ILE A 757 38.65 10.27 -58.09
C ILE A 757 37.21 9.92 -58.52
N SER A 758 36.41 9.08 -57.82
CA SER A 758 35.11 8.69 -58.38
C SER A 758 33.91 9.14 -57.54
N ASN A 759 33.14 10.09 -58.08
CA ASN A 759 31.79 10.39 -57.58
C ASN A 759 30.86 10.67 -58.76
N GLY A 760 29.83 9.82 -58.90
CA GLY A 760 28.66 10.11 -59.74
C GLY A 760 28.23 8.94 -60.63
N ALA A 761 27.24 8.17 -60.19
CA ALA A 761 26.53 7.22 -61.04
C ALA A 761 25.60 7.98 -62.01
N LEU A 762 25.99 8.08 -63.28
CA LEU A 762 25.14 8.55 -64.37
C LEU A 762 24.34 7.37 -64.96
N SER A 763 23.09 7.62 -65.35
CA SER A 763 22.30 6.67 -66.15
C SER A 763 23.02 6.34 -67.45
N LYS A 764 23.00 5.07 -67.89
CA LYS A 764 23.72 4.58 -69.07
C LYS A 764 23.52 5.46 -70.32
N LYS A 765 22.31 5.99 -70.49
CA LYS A 765 21.94 6.87 -71.62
C LYS A 765 22.55 8.29 -71.50
N GLN A 766 22.58 8.85 -70.28
CA GLN A 766 23.20 10.15 -70.02
C GLN A 766 24.74 10.08 -70.03
N ALA A 767 25.30 8.94 -69.61
CA ALA A 767 26.72 8.67 -69.70
C ALA A 767 27.14 8.51 -71.18
N GLU A 768 26.37 7.78 -71.99
CA GLU A 768 26.62 7.66 -73.44
C GLU A 768 26.54 9.02 -74.14
N ASP A 769 25.50 9.82 -73.89
CA ASP A 769 25.36 11.16 -74.48
C ASP A 769 26.47 12.12 -74.00
N GLY A 770 26.84 12.06 -72.71
CA GLY A 770 27.92 12.87 -72.13
C GLY A 770 29.30 12.48 -72.63
N ILE A 771 29.60 11.18 -72.72
CA ILE A 771 30.85 10.66 -73.30
C ILE A 771 30.92 11.04 -74.78
N LYS A 772 29.81 10.92 -75.53
CA LYS A 772 29.76 11.31 -76.94
C LYS A 772 30.02 12.80 -77.12
N ALA A 773 29.42 13.65 -76.29
CA ALA A 773 29.67 15.09 -76.29
C ALA A 773 31.12 15.46 -75.89
N MET A 774 31.71 14.75 -74.93
CA MET A 774 33.12 14.93 -74.53
C MET A 774 34.08 14.47 -75.65
N MET A 775 33.80 13.34 -76.31
CA MET A 775 34.59 12.84 -77.44
C MET A 775 34.49 13.75 -78.66
N GLU A 776 33.33 14.35 -78.91
CA GLU A 776 33.13 15.38 -79.94
C GLU A 776 33.93 16.65 -79.64
N ALA A 777 33.88 17.14 -78.40
CA ALA A 777 34.60 18.35 -77.99
C ALA A 777 36.12 18.18 -78.05
N ALA A 778 36.64 16.98 -77.78
CA ALA A 778 38.07 16.66 -77.84
C ALA A 778 38.56 16.24 -79.24
N GLY A 779 37.68 16.16 -80.25
CA GLY A 779 38.03 15.83 -81.63
C GLY A 779 38.33 14.36 -81.90
N PHE A 780 37.84 13.43 -81.07
CA PHE A 780 38.13 11.99 -81.13
C PHE A 780 37.06 11.15 -81.86
N ASN A 781 36.23 11.76 -82.70
CA ASN A 781 35.05 11.13 -83.33
C ASN A 781 35.31 9.86 -84.15
N ASN A 782 36.53 9.63 -84.64
CA ASN A 782 36.88 8.46 -85.48
C ASN A 782 37.72 7.40 -84.76
N LYS A 783 37.89 7.48 -83.43
CA LYS A 783 38.60 6.45 -82.65
C LYS A 783 37.61 5.52 -81.95
N GLU A 784 37.60 4.25 -82.33
CA GLU A 784 36.79 3.21 -81.66
C GLU A 784 37.31 2.85 -80.24
N LYS A 785 38.57 3.15 -79.93
CA LYS A 785 39.18 2.91 -78.61
C LYS A 785 39.94 4.15 -78.14
N VAL A 786 39.64 4.60 -76.92
CA VAL A 786 40.34 5.70 -76.24
C VAL A 786 41.55 5.11 -75.50
N SER A 787 42.76 5.57 -75.82
CA SER A 787 43.97 5.18 -75.07
C SER A 787 44.09 5.96 -73.76
N TRP A 788 44.93 5.51 -72.82
CA TRP A 788 45.12 6.22 -71.55
C TRP A 788 45.58 7.69 -71.74
N ALA A 789 46.39 7.95 -72.75
CA ALA A 789 46.79 9.32 -73.11
C ALA A 789 45.63 10.14 -73.68
N ASP A 790 44.74 9.52 -74.46
CA ASP A 790 43.54 10.17 -74.99
C ASP A 790 42.52 10.46 -73.88
N PHE A 791 42.41 9.57 -72.88
CA PHE A 791 41.56 9.77 -71.70
C PHE A 791 42.08 10.91 -70.81
N HIS A 792 43.40 10.98 -70.61
CA HIS A 792 44.03 12.12 -69.93
C HIS A 792 43.85 13.42 -70.72
N PHE A 793 43.87 13.37 -72.05
CA PHE A 793 43.62 14.53 -72.92
C PHE A 793 42.16 15.00 -72.84
N LEU A 794 41.19 14.07 -72.82
CA LEU A 794 39.76 14.34 -72.60
C LEU A 794 39.50 15.07 -71.28
N LEU A 795 40.32 14.79 -70.27
CA LEU A 795 40.24 15.41 -68.95
C LEU A 795 41.17 16.63 -68.79
N LYS A 796 41.98 16.98 -69.81
CA LYS A 796 43.02 18.02 -69.73
C LYS A 796 42.46 19.44 -69.56
N ASP A 797 41.38 19.78 -70.26
CA ASP A 797 40.73 21.10 -70.10
C ASP A 797 39.94 21.20 -68.79
N HIS A 798 39.60 20.06 -68.20
CA HIS A 798 39.05 19.97 -66.87
C HIS A 798 40.11 19.62 -65.83
N GLU A 799 41.40 19.57 -66.17
CA GLU A 799 42.48 19.21 -65.24
C GLU A 799 42.58 20.25 -64.13
N LYS A 800 42.30 21.52 -64.43
CA LYS A 800 42.17 22.57 -63.40
C LYS A 800 40.93 22.37 -62.53
N GLU A 801 39.78 21.96 -63.07
CA GLU A 801 38.55 21.69 -62.29
C GLU A 801 38.62 20.36 -61.50
N LEU A 802 39.34 19.35 -62.01
CA LEU A 802 39.65 18.07 -61.39
C LEU A 802 40.75 18.22 -60.34
N GLN A 803 41.73 19.11 -60.54
CA GLN A 803 42.64 19.57 -59.47
C GLN A 803 41.89 20.39 -58.40
N PHE A 804 40.75 21.02 -58.76
CA PHE A 804 39.82 21.64 -57.80
C PHE A 804 38.85 20.64 -57.17
N ALA A 805 38.74 19.40 -57.67
CA ALA A 805 38.13 18.28 -56.96
C ALA A 805 39.07 17.73 -55.88
N GLN A 806 39.73 18.64 -55.14
CA GLN A 806 40.25 18.30 -53.83
C GLN A 806 39.07 18.04 -52.91
N LEU A 807 38.98 16.83 -52.37
CA LEU A 807 38.36 16.62 -51.07
C LEU A 807 39.09 17.59 -50.13
N ASN A 808 38.41 18.65 -49.70
CA ASN A 808 38.96 19.62 -48.76
C ASN A 808 39.07 18.91 -47.39
N VAL A 809 40.08 18.06 -47.23
CA VAL A 809 40.47 17.41 -45.99
C VAL A 809 41.27 18.44 -45.20
N LYS A 810 40.63 18.93 -44.14
CA LYS A 810 41.17 19.88 -43.18
C LYS A 810 42.41 19.26 -42.51
N GLY A 811 43.61 19.77 -42.81
CA GLY A 811 44.86 19.33 -42.17
C GLY A 811 46.14 20.04 -42.60
N MET A 812 46.33 20.33 -43.89
CA MET A 812 47.54 21.00 -44.36
C MET A 812 47.41 22.53 -44.38
N GLU A 813 47.70 23.18 -43.26
CA GLU A 813 48.15 24.57 -43.28
C GLU A 813 49.69 24.60 -43.29
N LYS A 814 50.26 25.09 -44.39
CA LYS A 814 51.62 25.63 -44.42
C LYS A 814 51.74 26.67 -43.29
N GLN A 815 52.75 26.50 -42.44
CA GLN A 815 53.14 27.54 -41.48
C GLN A 815 53.58 28.79 -42.23
N GLU A 816 52.69 29.76 -42.39
CA GLU A 816 53.06 31.16 -42.50
C GLU A 816 52.40 31.95 -41.38
N LYS A 817 53.25 32.39 -40.45
CA LYS A 817 52.89 33.33 -39.38
C LYS A 817 52.43 34.63 -40.01
N ARG A 818 51.13 34.94 -39.94
CA ARG A 818 50.67 36.34 -39.84
C ARG A 818 49.43 36.44 -38.95
N ARG A 819 49.62 37.09 -37.81
CA ARG A 819 48.55 37.60 -36.94
C ARG A 819 47.74 38.64 -37.74
N LEU A 820 46.41 38.48 -37.78
CA LEU A 820 45.51 39.61 -37.97
C LEU A 820 44.18 39.39 -37.21
N ASN A 821 43.68 40.51 -36.70
CA ASN A 821 42.63 40.67 -35.70
C ASN A 821 41.22 40.25 -36.17
N ARG A 822 40.51 39.53 -35.29
CA ARG A 822 39.14 39.74 -34.80
C ARG A 822 38.17 40.55 -35.71
N ASP A 823 37.38 39.86 -36.53
CA ASP A 823 36.11 40.36 -37.12
C ASP A 823 35.03 40.49 -36.02
N GLN A 824 34.33 41.64 -35.89
CA GLN A 824 33.20 42.09 -36.71
C GLN A 824 32.05 41.07 -36.80
N ARG A 825 31.03 41.29 -35.94
CA ARG A 825 29.70 40.67 -36.07
C ARG A 825 28.90 41.42 -37.12
N VAL A 826 28.40 40.73 -38.13
CA VAL A 826 27.32 41.22 -39.01
C VAL A 826 26.02 40.55 -38.56
N SER A 827 25.10 41.34 -38.02
CA SER A 827 23.74 40.94 -37.65
C SER A 827 22.79 41.20 -38.82
N PHE A 828 22.13 40.17 -39.33
CA PHE A 828 21.02 40.31 -40.27
C PHE A 828 19.69 40.12 -39.54
N ILE A 829 19.11 41.21 -39.02
CA ILE A 829 17.67 41.34 -38.82
C ILE A 829 17.31 42.81 -39.07
N CYS A 830 16.46 43.07 -40.07
CA CYS A 830 15.57 44.23 -40.09
C CYS A 830 14.16 43.74 -40.48
N PRO A 831 13.10 44.14 -39.76
CA PRO A 831 11.72 43.77 -40.06
C PRO A 831 11.13 44.71 -41.12
N ALA A 832 10.28 44.17 -41.99
CA ALA A 832 9.55 44.93 -42.98
C ALA A 832 8.33 45.64 -42.34
N SER A 833 8.19 46.94 -42.59
CA SER A 833 6.90 47.64 -42.50
C SER A 833 6.48 48.14 -43.88
N SER A 834 5.17 48.11 -44.09
CA SER A 834 4.41 48.44 -45.28
C SER A 834 4.64 49.86 -45.84
N THR A 835 4.48 50.03 -47.17
CA THR A 835 3.42 50.88 -47.78
C THR A 835 3.50 50.92 -49.33
N ASN A 836 2.33 50.66 -49.95
CA ASN A 836 1.77 51.15 -51.22
C ASN A 836 2.67 51.67 -52.36
N LYS A 837 2.49 51.10 -53.58
CA LYS A 837 1.87 51.79 -54.74
C LYS A 837 1.85 50.95 -56.04
N THR A 838 0.64 50.78 -56.56
CA THR A 838 0.13 50.85 -57.96
C THR A 838 0.97 50.40 -59.17
N GLU A 839 0.37 49.44 -59.90
CA GLU A 839 0.17 49.30 -61.36
C GLU A 839 1.01 50.08 -62.38
N GLY A 840 1.47 49.38 -63.42
CA GLY A 840 1.54 49.90 -64.80
C GLY A 840 2.85 49.63 -65.56
N PRO A 841 2.82 49.27 -66.86
CA PRO A 841 3.84 48.44 -67.51
C PRO A 841 4.78 49.23 -68.43
N GLU A 842 5.98 48.72 -68.72
CA GLU A 842 6.49 48.77 -70.10
C GLU A 842 7.71 47.87 -70.35
N LEU A 843 7.57 47.11 -71.44
CA LEU A 843 8.62 46.41 -72.15
C LEU A 843 9.64 47.39 -72.77
N ARG A 844 10.86 46.87 -72.97
CA ARG A 844 11.90 47.29 -73.93
C ARG A 844 12.71 48.56 -73.60
N ARG A 845 13.85 48.35 -72.94
CA ARG A 845 15.18 48.54 -73.57
C ARG A 845 16.32 48.13 -72.63
N ARG A 846 16.97 47.01 -72.93
CA ARG A 846 18.42 46.89 -73.25
C ARG A 846 18.89 45.45 -73.07
N LYS A 847 19.00 44.76 -74.21
CA LYS A 847 20.03 43.73 -74.42
C LYS A 847 21.41 44.39 -74.22
N LYS A 848 22.02 44.22 -73.06
CA LYS A 848 23.48 44.10 -72.87
C LYS A 848 23.74 43.87 -71.38
N LEU A 849 24.60 42.89 -71.09
CA LEU A 849 25.07 42.45 -69.77
C LEU A 849 24.07 41.63 -68.93
N MET A 850 24.10 40.32 -69.10
CA MET A 850 23.86 39.37 -68.01
C MET A 850 24.80 38.17 -68.20
N GLU A 851 26.05 38.33 -67.78
CA GLU A 851 26.75 37.22 -67.14
C GLU A 851 26.04 37.00 -65.81
N THR A 852 25.09 36.07 -65.79
CA THR A 852 24.51 35.54 -64.56
C THR A 852 25.61 34.81 -63.79
N LYS A 853 26.28 35.50 -62.87
CA LYS A 853 27.00 34.84 -61.78
C LYS A 853 25.98 34.06 -60.96
N THR A 854 26.02 32.74 -61.10
CA THR A 854 25.38 31.83 -60.15
C THR A 854 25.91 32.14 -58.74
N PRO A 855 25.07 32.35 -57.73
CA PRO A 855 25.53 32.53 -56.37
C PRO A 855 26.12 31.20 -55.88
N ASN A 856 27.44 31.15 -55.68
CA ASN A 856 28.11 30.01 -55.06
C ASN A 856 27.64 29.91 -53.59
N VAL A 857 26.80 28.92 -53.28
CA VAL A 857 26.37 28.61 -51.91
C VAL A 857 27.57 28.01 -51.16
N TYR A 858 28.21 28.81 -50.31
CA TYR A 858 29.40 28.38 -49.56
C TYR A 858 29.00 27.58 -48.32
N VAL A 859 28.98 26.25 -48.42
CA VAL A 859 28.71 25.34 -47.29
C VAL A 859 30.04 24.75 -46.78
N LYS A 860 30.68 25.38 -45.79
CA LYS A 860 31.80 24.75 -45.04
C LYS A 860 31.31 24.24 -43.68
N PRO A 861 31.25 22.91 -43.45
CA PRO A 861 30.92 22.38 -42.13
C PRO A 861 32.00 22.77 -41.11
N LYS A 862 31.58 23.29 -39.96
CA LYS A 862 32.47 23.68 -38.87
C LYS A 862 33.02 22.41 -38.19
N ARG A 863 34.20 21.92 -38.60
CA ARG A 863 34.84 20.79 -37.88
C ARG A 863 35.30 21.26 -36.49
N GLU A 864 34.66 20.78 -35.44
CA GLU A 864 35.06 20.97 -34.04
C GLU A 864 36.21 19.99 -33.68
N ARG A 865 37.19 20.45 -32.90
CA ARG A 865 38.30 19.60 -32.44
C ARG A 865 37.82 18.66 -31.34
N TYR A 866 38.30 17.42 -31.34
CA TYR A 866 38.02 16.47 -30.27
C TYR A 866 38.55 17.00 -28.92
N ILE A 867 37.67 17.05 -27.93
CA ILE A 867 38.00 17.56 -26.59
C ILE A 867 38.72 16.44 -25.84
N ARG A 868 40.03 16.56 -25.60
CA ARG A 868 40.82 15.49 -24.93
C ARG A 868 40.56 15.35 -23.42
N ASN A 869 40.00 16.37 -22.76
CA ASN A 869 39.76 16.32 -21.32
C ASN A 869 38.49 15.50 -20.99
N PRO A 870 38.58 14.39 -20.22
CA PRO A 870 37.44 13.54 -19.89
C PRO A 870 36.33 14.26 -19.11
N LEU A 871 36.68 15.25 -18.27
CA LEU A 871 35.67 16.07 -17.58
C LEU A 871 34.89 16.94 -18.56
N GLN A 872 35.60 17.59 -19.49
CA GLN A 872 34.99 18.45 -20.48
C GLN A 872 34.18 17.66 -21.52
N GLN A 873 34.57 16.43 -21.83
CA GLN A 873 33.75 15.49 -22.60
C GLN A 873 32.47 15.11 -21.86
N LYS A 874 32.55 14.77 -20.56
CA LYS A 874 31.35 14.49 -19.75
C LYS A 874 30.43 15.71 -19.68
N ILE A 875 30.97 16.91 -19.53
CA ILE A 875 30.20 18.17 -19.55
C ILE A 875 29.53 18.37 -20.92
N GLN A 876 30.26 18.15 -22.02
CA GLN A 876 29.71 18.30 -23.37
C GLN A 876 28.64 17.24 -23.68
N GLN A 877 28.84 16.00 -23.23
CA GLN A 877 27.83 14.92 -23.31
C GLN A 877 26.59 15.27 -22.49
N PHE A 878 26.77 15.78 -21.26
CA PHE A 878 25.67 16.23 -20.40
C PHE A 878 24.93 17.42 -21.02
N LYS A 879 25.65 18.41 -21.55
CA LYS A 879 25.07 19.55 -22.27
C LYS A 879 24.25 19.07 -23.46
N ARG A 880 24.79 18.16 -24.28
CA ARG A 880 24.09 17.57 -25.44
C ARG A 880 22.87 16.76 -25.01
N PHE A 881 22.96 16.04 -23.89
CA PHE A 881 21.83 15.33 -23.31
C PHE A 881 20.74 16.31 -22.88
N VAL A 882 21.08 17.38 -22.16
CA VAL A 882 20.11 18.42 -21.76
C VAL A 882 19.53 19.12 -22.98
N GLU A 883 20.33 19.48 -23.99
CA GLU A 883 19.82 20.13 -25.21
C GLU A 883 18.84 19.24 -25.99
N ASN A 884 19.16 17.94 -26.14
CA ASN A 884 18.30 16.98 -26.84
C ASN A 884 17.02 16.66 -26.04
N TYR A 885 17.15 16.50 -24.72
CA TYR A 885 16.08 16.01 -23.85
C TYR A 885 15.42 17.11 -22.99
N ARG A 886 15.71 18.40 -23.20
CA ARG A 886 15.15 19.51 -22.40
C ARG A 886 13.62 19.45 -22.23
N ARG A 887 12.91 19.09 -23.30
CA ARG A 887 11.44 18.94 -23.30
C ARG A 887 10.99 17.77 -22.42
N HIS A 888 11.73 16.66 -22.46
CA HIS A 888 11.47 15.48 -21.64
C HIS A 888 11.74 15.78 -20.17
N ILE A 889 12.87 16.43 -19.87
CA ILE A 889 13.25 16.83 -18.51
C ILE A 889 12.17 17.75 -17.92
N MET A 890 11.74 18.78 -18.65
CA MET A 890 10.68 19.69 -18.18
C MET A 890 9.36 18.96 -17.91
N CYS A 891 8.92 18.08 -18.81
CA CYS A 891 7.70 17.30 -18.62
C CYS A 891 7.79 16.38 -17.38
N LEU A 892 8.89 15.65 -17.23
CA LEU A 892 9.13 14.77 -16.07
C LEU A 892 9.23 15.58 -14.76
N MET A 893 9.87 16.73 -14.78
CA MET A 893 9.94 17.63 -13.62
C MET A 893 8.55 18.11 -13.19
N VAL A 894 7.65 18.42 -14.12
CA VAL A 894 6.27 18.82 -13.78
C VAL A 894 5.49 17.63 -13.20
N VAL A 895 5.50 16.48 -13.88
CA VAL A 895 4.74 15.29 -13.44
C VAL A 895 5.23 14.82 -12.07
N TYR A 896 6.54 14.66 -11.89
CA TYR A 896 7.10 14.24 -10.61
C TYR A 896 7.10 15.34 -9.56
N GLY A 897 7.15 16.62 -9.95
CA GLY A 897 6.97 17.75 -9.05
C GLY A 897 5.57 17.77 -8.43
N ILE A 898 4.52 17.60 -9.24
CA ILE A 898 3.15 17.45 -8.74
C ILE A 898 3.03 16.21 -7.87
N THR A 899 3.61 15.09 -8.30
CA THR A 899 3.59 13.82 -7.55
C THR A 899 4.25 13.97 -6.17
N ALA A 900 5.42 14.60 -6.11
CA ALA A 900 6.11 14.90 -4.86
C ALA A 900 5.33 15.89 -3.99
N GLY A 901 4.68 16.90 -4.59
CA GLY A 901 3.83 17.86 -3.91
C GLY A 901 2.65 17.20 -3.19
N VAL A 902 1.90 16.33 -3.88
CA VAL A 902 0.75 15.62 -3.27
C VAL A 902 1.18 14.60 -2.22
N ILE A 903 2.34 13.93 -2.39
CA ILE A 903 2.92 13.05 -1.38
C ILE A 903 3.29 13.87 -0.13
N THR A 904 4.02 14.97 -0.32
CA THR A 904 4.51 15.82 0.78
C THR A 904 3.37 16.45 1.55
N GLU A 905 2.33 16.93 0.87
CA GLU A 905 1.14 17.50 1.52
C GLU A 905 0.44 16.48 2.43
N ARG A 906 0.24 15.23 1.97
CA ARG A 906 -0.33 14.18 2.82
C ARG A 906 0.60 13.80 3.98
N CYS A 907 1.90 13.69 3.73
CA CYS A 907 2.87 13.40 4.79
C CYS A 907 2.86 14.51 5.86
N TYR A 908 2.81 15.78 5.46
CA TYR A 908 2.73 16.92 6.36
C TYR A 908 1.44 16.92 7.20
N TYR A 909 0.29 16.68 6.56
CA TYR A 909 -0.99 16.61 7.27
C TYR A 909 -0.97 15.55 8.38
N TYR A 910 -0.53 14.31 8.08
CA TYR A 910 -0.51 13.23 9.07
C TYR A 910 0.64 13.34 10.08
N ALA A 911 1.73 14.05 9.76
CA ALA A 911 2.82 14.26 10.71
C ALA A 911 2.52 15.38 11.73
N VAL A 912 1.80 16.44 11.32
CA VAL A 912 1.67 17.66 12.12
C VAL A 912 0.23 18.00 12.47
N GLN A 913 -0.69 17.99 11.50
CA GLN A 913 -2.06 18.49 11.68
C GLN A 913 -3.03 17.42 12.22
N ALA A 914 -2.76 16.14 11.96
CA ALA A 914 -3.63 15.04 12.35
C ALA A 914 -3.50 14.60 13.83
N LYS A 915 -2.81 15.35 14.68
CA LYS A 915 -2.65 15.01 16.11
C LYS A 915 -3.99 14.82 16.82
N ALA A 916 -4.98 15.67 16.51
CA ALA A 916 -6.33 15.57 17.08
C ALA A 916 -7.06 14.25 16.75
N THR A 917 -6.61 13.50 15.74
CA THR A 917 -7.18 12.18 15.39
C THR A 917 -6.59 11.02 16.17
N GLY A 918 -5.47 11.22 16.90
CA GLY A 918 -4.75 10.16 17.63
C GLY A 918 -4.06 9.09 16.78
N MET A 919 -4.27 9.10 15.46
CA MET A 919 -3.67 8.13 14.52
C MET A 919 -2.14 8.18 14.43
N PRO A 920 -1.48 9.35 14.44
CA PRO A 920 -0.02 9.39 14.42
C PRO A 920 0.61 8.79 15.68
N GLU A 921 -0.09 8.79 16.81
CA GLU A 921 0.42 8.26 18.09
C GLU A 921 0.44 6.72 18.10
N THR A 922 -0.43 6.07 17.32
CA THR A 922 -0.48 4.61 17.20
C THR A 922 0.42 4.07 16.09
N SER A 923 0.41 4.67 14.89
CA SER A 923 1.22 4.24 13.75
C SER A 923 1.70 5.42 12.90
N ALA A 924 2.60 6.24 13.46
CA ALA A 924 3.19 7.39 12.74
C ALA A 924 3.77 7.00 11.38
N VAL A 925 4.70 6.04 11.36
CA VAL A 925 5.42 5.66 10.13
C VAL A 925 4.48 5.01 9.13
N GLY A 926 3.68 4.03 9.58
CA GLY A 926 2.80 3.28 8.69
C GLY A 926 1.74 4.18 8.06
N ILE A 927 1.16 5.14 8.79
CA ILE A 927 0.12 5.99 8.21
C ILE A 927 0.68 7.05 7.25
N ILE A 928 1.80 7.69 7.62
CA ILE A 928 2.42 8.75 6.80
C ILE A 928 2.80 8.18 5.43
N PHE A 929 3.51 7.05 5.40
CA PHE A 929 3.91 6.42 4.15
C PHE A 929 2.72 5.86 3.36
N ALA A 930 1.75 5.24 4.02
CA ALA A 930 0.56 4.72 3.35
C ALA A 930 -0.24 5.83 2.66
N ARG A 931 -0.47 6.96 3.34
CA ARG A 931 -1.27 8.07 2.79
C ARG A 931 -0.50 8.91 1.78
N GLY A 932 0.80 9.13 2.00
CA GLY A 932 1.67 9.80 1.03
C GLY A 932 1.74 9.03 -0.29
N SER A 933 2.11 7.76 -0.24
CA SER A 933 2.17 6.89 -1.44
C SER A 933 0.81 6.75 -2.13
N ALA A 934 -0.29 6.62 -1.38
CA ALA A 934 -1.64 6.58 -1.94
C ALA A 934 -1.98 7.84 -2.77
N ALA A 935 -1.59 9.04 -2.30
CA ALA A 935 -1.82 10.28 -3.04
C ALA A 935 -0.98 10.34 -4.33
N GLY A 936 0.29 9.94 -4.28
CA GLY A 936 1.12 9.85 -5.48
C GLY A 936 0.55 8.88 -6.53
N VAL A 937 0.10 7.70 -6.07
CA VAL A 937 -0.54 6.68 -6.92
C VAL A 937 -1.88 7.19 -7.48
N SER A 938 -2.67 7.90 -6.68
CA SER A 938 -3.96 8.48 -7.08
C SER A 938 -3.83 9.54 -8.17
N PHE A 939 -2.70 10.25 -8.24
CA PHE A 939 -2.39 11.16 -9.33
C PHE A 939 -1.85 10.41 -10.56
N LEU A 940 -0.87 9.51 -10.36
CA LEU A 940 -0.17 8.85 -11.47
C LEU A 940 -1.08 7.94 -12.30
N PHE A 941 -1.95 7.13 -11.68
CA PHE A 941 -2.80 6.19 -12.44
C PHE A 941 -3.74 6.92 -13.41
N PRO A 942 -4.63 7.84 -12.98
CA PRO A 942 -5.52 8.54 -13.90
C PRO A 942 -4.82 9.28 -15.03
N TYR A 943 -3.77 10.03 -14.73
CA TYR A 943 -3.07 10.85 -15.71
C TYR A 943 -2.23 10.01 -16.68
N MET A 944 -1.93 8.75 -16.34
CA MET A 944 -1.33 7.79 -17.26
C MET A 944 -2.26 7.49 -18.45
N LEU A 945 -3.58 7.62 -18.33
CA LEU A 945 -4.50 7.43 -19.46
C LEU A 945 -4.24 8.44 -20.60
N LEU A 946 -3.86 9.67 -20.25
CA LEU A 946 -3.57 10.73 -21.22
C LEU A 946 -2.39 10.38 -22.14
N THR A 947 -1.42 9.60 -21.64
CA THR A 947 -0.27 9.14 -22.44
C THR A 947 -0.64 8.14 -23.53
N VAL A 948 -1.87 7.61 -23.51
CA VAL A 948 -2.39 6.62 -24.46
C VAL A 948 -3.54 7.18 -25.32
N CYS A 949 -3.89 8.46 -25.16
CA CYS A 949 -4.88 9.17 -25.99
C CYS A 949 -4.29 9.49 -27.38
N ARG A 950 -4.29 8.51 -28.28
CA ARG A 950 -3.53 8.55 -29.53
C ARG A 950 -4.00 9.65 -30.49
N ASN A 951 -5.30 9.95 -30.51
CA ASN A 951 -5.84 10.99 -31.42
C ASN A 951 -5.56 12.38 -30.84
N LEU A 952 -5.73 12.58 -29.54
CA LEU A 952 -5.36 13.81 -28.85
C LEU A 952 -3.86 14.12 -28.99
N ILE A 953 -3.00 13.12 -28.77
CA ILE A 953 -1.55 13.27 -28.93
C ILE A 953 -1.20 13.66 -30.37
N THR A 954 -1.86 13.06 -31.36
CA THR A 954 -1.65 13.39 -32.78
C THR A 954 -2.09 14.82 -33.10
N LEU A 955 -3.23 15.25 -32.56
CA LEU A 955 -3.73 16.62 -32.71
C LEU A 955 -2.76 17.64 -32.09
N CYS A 956 -2.32 17.40 -30.85
CA CYS A 956 -1.42 18.32 -30.16
C CYS A 956 0.00 18.36 -30.76
N ARG A 957 0.44 17.27 -31.40
CA ARG A 957 1.78 17.15 -32.01
C ARG A 957 2.04 18.20 -33.10
N GLU A 958 1.03 18.61 -33.84
CA GLU A 958 1.14 19.61 -34.92
C GLU A 958 1.03 21.06 -34.40
N THR A 959 0.72 21.25 -33.12
CA THR A 959 0.55 22.58 -32.50
C THR A 959 1.85 23.12 -31.90
N PHE A 960 1.81 24.37 -31.40
CA PHE A 960 2.93 24.99 -30.69
C PHE A 960 3.36 24.20 -29.43
N LEU A 961 2.47 23.37 -28.85
CA LEU A 961 2.76 22.57 -27.66
C LEU A 961 3.91 21.57 -27.90
N SER A 962 4.12 21.11 -29.14
CA SER A 962 5.22 20.20 -29.50
C SER A 962 6.62 20.80 -29.25
N ARG A 963 6.71 22.14 -29.14
CA ARG A 963 7.94 22.84 -28.75
C ARG A 963 8.31 22.61 -27.28
N TYR A 964 7.32 22.34 -26.42
CA TYR A 964 7.49 22.17 -24.97
C TYR A 964 7.30 20.72 -24.53
N ILE A 965 6.34 20.00 -25.10
CA ILE A 965 5.97 18.64 -24.73
C ILE A 965 6.41 17.66 -25.82
N PRO A 966 7.21 16.63 -25.49
CA PRO A 966 7.66 15.64 -26.46
C PRO A 966 6.59 14.55 -26.67
N PHE A 967 5.56 14.85 -27.45
CA PHE A 967 4.45 13.92 -27.74
C PHE A 967 4.88 12.59 -28.36
N ASP A 968 6.00 12.56 -29.08
CA ASP A 968 6.58 11.34 -29.66
C ASP A 968 7.05 10.33 -28.59
N ALA A 969 7.37 10.81 -27.38
CA ALA A 969 7.84 10.00 -26.25
C ALA A 969 6.71 9.65 -25.26
N ALA A 970 5.44 9.84 -25.61
CA ALA A 970 4.31 9.62 -24.71
C ALA A 970 4.26 8.18 -24.14
N ILE A 971 4.56 7.16 -24.97
CA ILE A 971 4.59 5.76 -24.53
C ILE A 971 5.80 5.46 -23.63
N ASP A 972 6.91 6.17 -23.80
CA ASP A 972 8.03 6.04 -22.87
C ASP A 972 7.71 6.71 -21.54
N CYS A 973 7.05 7.87 -21.57
CA CYS A 973 6.50 8.51 -20.37
C CYS A 973 5.49 7.61 -19.64
N HIS A 974 4.61 6.92 -20.38
CA HIS A 974 3.69 5.91 -19.83
C HIS A 974 4.43 4.85 -19.01
N ARG A 975 5.53 4.31 -19.55
CA ARG A 975 6.36 3.30 -18.86
C ARG A 975 7.00 3.88 -17.60
N PHE A 976 7.55 5.09 -17.65
CA PHE A 976 8.13 5.74 -16.47
C PHE A 976 7.08 5.98 -15.38
N MET A 977 5.90 6.49 -15.72
CA MET A 977 4.80 6.67 -14.78
C MET A 977 4.35 5.34 -14.17
N ALA A 978 4.24 4.28 -14.98
CA ALA A 978 3.88 2.94 -14.51
C ALA A 978 4.93 2.38 -13.52
N MET A 979 6.22 2.49 -13.84
CA MET A 979 7.29 2.04 -12.94
C MET A 979 7.29 2.80 -11.61
N THR A 980 7.03 4.11 -11.62
CA THR A 980 6.88 4.87 -10.37
C THR A 980 5.62 4.46 -9.61
N ALA A 981 4.50 4.29 -10.31
CA ALA A 981 3.22 3.92 -9.70
C ALA A 981 3.31 2.55 -8.98
N ILE A 982 3.97 1.54 -9.57
CA ILE A 982 4.14 0.24 -8.91
C ILE A 982 5.06 0.34 -7.69
N ILE A 983 6.15 1.12 -7.75
CA ILE A 983 7.04 1.33 -6.59
C ILE A 983 6.26 1.96 -5.44
N LEU A 984 5.50 3.03 -5.71
CA LEU A 984 4.66 3.67 -4.71
C LEU A 984 3.55 2.73 -4.21
N SER A 985 2.99 1.88 -5.06
CA SER A 985 1.99 0.87 -4.67
C SER A 985 2.58 -0.19 -3.73
N VAL A 986 3.84 -0.61 -3.93
CA VAL A 986 4.54 -1.51 -3.01
C VAL A 986 4.79 -0.84 -1.66
N VAL A 987 5.24 0.42 -1.66
CA VAL A 987 5.42 1.21 -0.43
C VAL A 987 4.08 1.36 0.31
N HIS A 988 3.01 1.66 -0.41
CA HIS A 988 1.65 1.77 0.13
C HIS A 988 1.21 0.48 0.83
N THR A 989 1.40 -0.66 0.16
CA THR A 989 1.09 -1.99 0.71
C THR A 989 1.91 -2.29 1.95
N LEU A 990 3.24 -2.11 1.90
CA LEU A 990 4.12 -2.38 3.05
C LEU A 990 3.75 -1.50 4.25
N ALA A 991 3.42 -0.23 4.01
CA ALA A 991 2.96 0.68 5.05
C ALA A 991 1.63 0.23 5.66
N HIS A 992 0.68 -0.27 4.85
CA HIS A 992 -0.55 -0.87 5.35
C HIS A 992 -0.35 -2.20 6.07
N VAL A 993 0.63 -3.02 5.69
CA VAL A 993 1.00 -4.24 6.45
C VAL A 993 1.46 -3.87 7.86
N VAL A 994 2.28 -2.82 8.00
CA VAL A 994 2.69 -2.28 9.31
C VAL A 994 1.48 -1.77 10.09
N ASN A 995 0.59 -1.01 9.45
CA ASN A 995 -0.64 -0.52 10.10
C ASN A 995 -1.52 -1.67 10.58
N ILE A 996 -1.75 -2.71 9.76
CA ILE A 996 -2.59 -3.86 10.11
C ILE A 996 -1.97 -4.65 11.26
N TYR A 997 -0.64 -4.81 11.28
CA TYR A 997 0.06 -5.40 12.42
C TYR A 997 -0.19 -4.60 13.69
N ILE A 998 0.01 -3.27 13.65
CA ILE A 998 -0.23 -2.37 14.78
C ILE A 998 -1.70 -2.43 15.23
N PHE A 999 -2.64 -2.41 14.29
CA PHE A 999 -4.07 -2.52 14.61
C PHE A 999 -4.42 -3.86 15.24
N SER A 1000 -3.74 -4.94 14.87
CA SER A 1000 -3.95 -6.27 15.46
C SER A 1000 -3.37 -6.42 16.86
N ILE A 1001 -2.50 -5.50 17.30
CA ILE A 1001 -1.93 -5.45 18.67
C ILE A 1001 -2.45 -4.28 19.49
N SER A 1002 -3.28 -3.40 18.90
CA SER A 1002 -3.86 -2.25 19.58
C SER A 1002 -5.15 -2.66 20.27
N ASP A 1003 -5.37 -2.14 21.47
CA ASP A 1003 -6.58 -2.38 22.25
C ASP A 1003 -7.84 -1.92 21.49
N LEU A 1004 -8.98 -2.59 21.69
CA LEU A 1004 -10.23 -2.24 20.99
C LEU A 1004 -10.64 -0.78 21.23
N ASN A 1005 -10.44 -0.26 22.44
CA ASN A 1005 -10.72 1.15 22.78
C ASN A 1005 -9.98 2.12 21.86
N ILE A 1006 -8.71 1.85 21.56
CA ILE A 1006 -7.90 2.66 20.66
C ILE A 1006 -8.51 2.58 19.26
N LEU A 1007 -8.76 1.37 18.76
CA LEU A 1007 -9.30 1.16 17.43
C LEU A 1007 -10.68 1.77 17.23
N SER A 1008 -11.55 1.72 18.24
CA SER A 1008 -12.85 2.38 18.22
C SER A 1008 -12.75 3.90 18.15
N CYS A 1009 -11.74 4.51 18.81
CA CYS A 1009 -11.45 5.93 18.62
C CYS A 1009 -10.94 6.26 17.21
N LEU A 1010 -10.10 5.40 16.62
CA LEU A 1010 -9.57 5.61 15.27
C LEU A 1010 -10.60 5.33 14.17
N PHE A 1011 -11.49 4.36 14.39
CA PHE A 1011 -12.47 3.85 13.42
C PHE A 1011 -13.90 3.78 13.99
N PRO A 1012 -14.46 4.89 14.50
CA PRO A 1012 -15.72 4.88 15.25
C PRO A 1012 -16.93 4.43 14.43
N LYS A 1013 -16.88 4.59 13.09
CA LYS A 1013 -17.96 4.16 12.18
C LYS A 1013 -18.01 2.64 11.96
N ILE A 1014 -16.94 1.92 12.32
CA ILE A 1014 -16.73 0.53 11.94
C ILE A 1014 -16.63 -0.36 13.18
N LEU A 1015 -15.94 0.12 14.22
CA LEU A 1015 -15.70 -0.63 15.45
C LEU A 1015 -16.39 0.05 16.62
N PRO A 1016 -17.56 -0.45 17.07
CA PRO A 1016 -18.17 0.04 18.31
C PRO A 1016 -17.32 -0.42 19.50
N ASN A 1017 -17.17 0.45 20.51
CA ASN A 1017 -16.52 0.05 21.75
C ASN A 1017 -17.55 -0.59 22.68
N ASN A 1018 -17.56 -1.92 22.74
CA ASN A 1018 -18.43 -2.70 23.63
C ASN A 1018 -17.67 -3.24 24.86
N GLY A 1019 -16.43 -2.79 25.08
CA GLY A 1019 -15.62 -3.23 26.21
C GLY A 1019 -15.05 -4.65 26.09
N SER A 1020 -15.21 -5.36 24.97
CA SER A 1020 -14.68 -6.73 24.84
C SER A 1020 -13.15 -6.85 24.86
N GLU A 1021 -12.44 -5.72 24.81
CA GLU A 1021 -10.97 -5.54 24.85
C GLU A 1021 -10.18 -6.21 23.72
N VAL A 1022 -10.74 -7.22 23.05
CA VAL A 1022 -10.08 -7.99 21.99
C VAL A 1022 -10.24 -7.27 20.64
N PRO A 1023 -9.14 -6.87 19.99
CA PRO A 1023 -9.21 -6.26 18.66
C PRO A 1023 -9.52 -7.28 17.55
N PRO A 1024 -10.02 -6.82 16.40
CA PRO A 1024 -10.14 -7.66 15.22
C PRO A 1024 -8.78 -8.25 14.81
N ARG A 1025 -8.75 -9.55 14.51
CA ARG A 1025 -7.53 -10.24 14.07
C ARG A 1025 -7.06 -9.75 12.70
N TRP A 1026 -5.79 -9.98 12.37
CA TRP A 1026 -5.18 -9.52 11.10
C TRP A 1026 -5.94 -9.95 9.84
N TYR A 1027 -6.51 -11.16 9.81
CA TYR A 1027 -7.26 -11.66 8.65
C TYR A 1027 -8.59 -10.91 8.46
N TRP A 1028 -9.16 -10.35 9.52
CA TRP A 1028 -10.35 -9.50 9.43
C TRP A 1028 -10.02 -8.25 8.61
N TRP A 1029 -8.88 -7.61 8.91
CA TRP A 1029 -8.40 -6.44 8.16
C TRP A 1029 -8.13 -6.74 6.68
N PHE A 1030 -7.52 -7.88 6.35
CA PHE A 1030 -7.24 -8.23 4.95
C PHE A 1030 -8.44 -8.74 4.16
N PHE A 1031 -9.35 -9.50 4.78
CA PHE A 1031 -10.38 -10.25 4.04
C PHE A 1031 -11.82 -9.86 4.36
N GLN A 1032 -12.06 -9.21 5.50
CA GLN A 1032 -13.41 -8.77 5.89
C GLN A 1032 -13.59 -7.25 5.78
N THR A 1033 -12.54 -6.51 5.41
CA THR A 1033 -12.66 -5.09 5.03
C THR A 1033 -12.57 -4.90 3.52
N VAL A 1034 -13.31 -3.91 3.02
CA VAL A 1034 -13.29 -3.53 1.60
C VAL A 1034 -11.88 -3.09 1.14
N PRO A 1035 -11.15 -2.22 1.87
CA PRO A 1035 -9.80 -1.82 1.44
C PRO A 1035 -8.80 -2.98 1.45
N GLY A 1036 -8.87 -3.89 2.44
CA GLY A 1036 -8.00 -5.05 2.52
C GLY A 1036 -8.17 -5.99 1.33
N THR A 1037 -9.41 -6.41 1.07
CA THR A 1037 -9.74 -7.38 0.00
C THR A 1037 -9.39 -6.83 -1.36
N THR A 1038 -9.83 -5.61 -1.67
CA THR A 1038 -9.52 -4.93 -2.93
C THR A 1038 -8.02 -4.71 -3.10
N GLY A 1039 -7.28 -4.39 -2.02
CA GLY A 1039 -5.83 -4.23 -2.05
C GLY A 1039 -5.09 -5.51 -2.45
N VAL A 1040 -5.50 -6.67 -1.91
CA VAL A 1040 -4.93 -7.97 -2.28
C VAL A 1040 -5.21 -8.30 -3.76
N PHE A 1041 -6.44 -8.09 -4.23
CA PHE A 1041 -6.79 -8.29 -5.64
C PHE A 1041 -6.05 -7.33 -6.58
N LEU A 1042 -5.84 -6.08 -6.17
CA LEU A 1042 -5.03 -5.11 -6.92
C LEU A 1042 -3.58 -5.55 -7.05
N LEU A 1043 -2.95 -6.02 -5.97
CA LEU A 1043 -1.58 -6.53 -6.01
C LEU A 1043 -1.44 -7.75 -6.92
N PHE A 1044 -2.39 -8.68 -6.84
CA PHE A 1044 -2.43 -9.83 -7.73
C PHE A 1044 -2.56 -9.40 -9.20
N THR A 1045 -3.46 -8.46 -9.50
CA THR A 1045 -3.67 -7.93 -10.85
C THR A 1045 -2.44 -7.19 -11.38
N PHE A 1046 -1.78 -6.39 -10.52
CA PHE A 1046 -0.53 -5.72 -10.86
C PHE A 1046 0.60 -6.71 -11.15
N ALA A 1047 0.75 -7.78 -10.38
CA ALA A 1047 1.76 -8.79 -10.64
C ALA A 1047 1.64 -9.35 -12.06
N PHE A 1048 0.43 -9.72 -12.49
CA PHE A 1048 0.18 -10.20 -13.85
C PHE A 1048 0.36 -9.13 -14.93
N MET A 1049 -0.16 -7.94 -14.70
CA MET A 1049 -0.09 -6.87 -15.69
C MET A 1049 1.35 -6.42 -15.96
N TYR A 1050 2.17 -6.24 -14.92
CA TYR A 1050 3.54 -5.74 -15.06
C TYR A 1050 4.51 -6.82 -15.58
N VAL A 1051 4.39 -8.09 -15.14
CA VAL A 1051 5.26 -9.17 -15.62
C VAL A 1051 5.07 -9.40 -17.11
N PHE A 1052 3.82 -9.51 -17.59
CA PHE A 1052 3.54 -9.72 -19.02
C PHE A 1052 3.81 -8.47 -19.87
N ALA A 1053 3.76 -7.26 -19.28
CA ALA A 1053 4.16 -6.03 -19.95
C ALA A 1053 5.68 -5.80 -20.02
N SER A 1054 6.49 -6.64 -19.35
CA SER A 1054 7.94 -6.54 -19.44
C SER A 1054 8.44 -6.75 -20.88
N ARG A 1055 9.58 -6.11 -21.20
CA ARG A 1055 10.19 -6.18 -22.55
C ARG A 1055 10.42 -7.63 -23.00
N TYR A 1056 10.82 -8.50 -22.08
CA TYR A 1056 11.10 -9.91 -22.35
C TYR A 1056 9.84 -10.68 -22.78
N PHE A 1057 8.78 -10.66 -21.96
CA PHE A 1057 7.56 -11.41 -22.27
C PHE A 1057 6.75 -10.78 -23.40
N ARG A 1058 6.78 -9.46 -23.56
CA ARG A 1058 6.17 -8.79 -24.72
C ARG A 1058 6.78 -9.26 -26.04
N HIS A 1059 8.11 -9.46 -26.10
CA HIS A 1059 8.78 -9.97 -27.28
C HIS A 1059 8.41 -11.43 -27.60
N ILE A 1060 8.12 -12.25 -26.58
CA ILE A 1060 7.74 -13.65 -26.75
C ILE A 1060 6.26 -13.81 -27.12
N SER A 1061 5.38 -13.08 -26.42
CA SER A 1061 3.93 -13.25 -26.54
C SER A 1061 3.18 -11.94 -26.45
N PHE A 1062 2.98 -11.32 -27.62
CA PHE A 1062 2.26 -10.07 -27.73
C PHE A 1062 0.76 -10.17 -27.39
N ARG A 1063 0.10 -11.28 -27.75
CA ARG A 1063 -1.28 -11.59 -27.31
C ARG A 1063 -1.39 -11.70 -25.78
N GLY A 1064 -0.40 -12.28 -25.13
CA GLY A 1064 -0.36 -12.39 -23.66
C GLY A 1064 -0.25 -11.01 -22.99
N PHE A 1065 0.54 -10.12 -23.58
CA PHE A 1065 0.60 -8.71 -23.18
C PHE A 1065 -0.79 -8.05 -23.20
N TRP A 1066 -1.53 -8.08 -24.31
CA TRP A 1066 -2.84 -7.42 -24.37
C TRP A 1066 -3.88 -8.01 -23.41
N ILE A 1067 -3.98 -9.34 -23.32
CA ILE A 1067 -4.94 -10.01 -22.42
C ILE A 1067 -4.74 -9.53 -20.98
N THR A 1068 -3.49 -9.50 -20.53
CA THR A 1068 -3.15 -9.07 -19.17
C THR A 1068 -3.22 -7.55 -19.01
N HIS A 1069 -2.90 -6.78 -20.06
CA HIS A 1069 -2.96 -5.33 -20.02
C HIS A 1069 -4.40 -4.80 -20.00
N TYR A 1070 -5.37 -5.48 -20.61
CA TYR A 1070 -6.81 -5.14 -20.52
C TYR A 1070 -7.37 -5.17 -19.09
N LEU A 1071 -6.67 -5.84 -18.16
CA LEU A 1071 -7.01 -5.81 -16.73
C LEU A 1071 -6.94 -4.39 -16.12
N TYR A 1072 -6.41 -3.39 -16.84
CA TYR A 1072 -6.48 -1.99 -16.40
C TYR A 1072 -7.91 -1.53 -16.06
N VAL A 1073 -8.94 -2.05 -16.76
CA VAL A 1073 -10.35 -1.74 -16.46
C VAL A 1073 -10.72 -2.24 -15.07
N VAL A 1074 -10.33 -3.49 -14.76
CA VAL A 1074 -10.53 -4.10 -13.44
C VAL A 1074 -9.75 -3.33 -12.37
N VAL A 1075 -8.52 -2.90 -12.66
CA VAL A 1075 -7.71 -2.06 -11.77
C VAL A 1075 -8.45 -0.77 -11.41
N TYR A 1076 -8.96 -0.01 -12.39
CA TYR A 1076 -9.67 1.25 -12.08
C TYR A 1076 -10.94 1.03 -11.26
N ILE A 1077 -11.72 -0.01 -11.57
CA ILE A 1077 -12.91 -0.38 -10.78
C ILE A 1077 -12.50 -0.71 -9.34
N LEU A 1078 -11.50 -1.56 -9.17
CA LEU A 1078 -11.00 -1.96 -7.86
C LEU A 1078 -10.43 -0.77 -7.07
N ILE A 1079 -9.71 0.17 -7.70
CA ILE A 1079 -9.18 1.36 -6.98
C ILE A 1079 -10.32 2.29 -6.52
N VAL A 1080 -11.38 2.46 -7.32
CA VAL A 1080 -12.55 3.25 -6.91
C VAL A 1080 -13.22 2.62 -5.69
N ILE A 1081 -13.42 1.29 -5.70
CA ILE A 1081 -13.99 0.56 -4.56
C ILE A 1081 -13.03 0.54 -3.36
N HIS A 1082 -11.72 0.45 -3.60
CA HIS A 1082 -10.70 0.41 -2.55
C HIS A 1082 -10.75 1.64 -1.63
N GLY A 1083 -10.99 2.82 -2.20
CA GLY A 1083 -11.13 4.07 -1.44
C GLY A 1083 -12.54 4.36 -0.91
N SER A 1084 -13.58 3.69 -1.40
CA SER A 1084 -14.98 4.09 -1.17
C SER A 1084 -15.44 3.93 0.28
N PHE A 1085 -14.86 2.97 1.00
CA PHE A 1085 -15.22 2.67 2.39
C PHE A 1085 -14.82 3.77 3.39
N ALA A 1086 -14.09 4.80 2.94
CA ALA A 1086 -13.69 5.97 3.72
C ALA A 1086 -13.07 5.63 5.10
N LEU A 1087 -12.34 4.50 5.18
CA LEU A 1087 -11.78 3.98 6.43
C LEU A 1087 -10.90 5.00 7.16
N LEU A 1088 -10.14 5.78 6.41
CA LEU A 1088 -9.13 6.71 6.93
C LEU A 1088 -9.41 8.17 6.58
N GLN A 1089 -10.00 8.38 5.41
CA GLN A 1089 -10.42 9.68 4.90
C GLN A 1089 -11.39 9.45 3.74
N GLU A 1090 -12.11 10.49 3.37
CA GLU A 1090 -13.01 10.46 2.23
C GLU A 1090 -12.28 10.11 0.92
N PRO A 1091 -12.92 9.36 0.01
CA PRO A 1091 -12.32 8.95 -1.26
C PRO A 1091 -12.01 10.17 -2.13
N ARG A 1092 -10.75 10.30 -2.58
CA ARG A 1092 -10.33 11.38 -3.49
C ARG A 1092 -9.93 10.92 -4.88
N PHE A 1093 -9.82 9.61 -5.10
CA PHE A 1093 -9.35 9.05 -6.37
C PHE A 1093 -10.24 9.46 -7.56
N HIS A 1094 -11.56 9.50 -7.36
CA HIS A 1094 -12.51 9.87 -8.41
C HIS A 1094 -12.30 11.32 -8.89
N ILE A 1095 -11.85 12.24 -8.01
CA ILE A 1095 -11.53 13.63 -8.36
C ILE A 1095 -10.39 13.67 -9.39
N TYR A 1096 -9.37 12.84 -9.21
CA TYR A 1096 -8.25 12.72 -10.15
C TYR A 1096 -8.62 11.91 -11.41
N LEU A 1097 -9.58 10.99 -11.30
CA LEU A 1097 -9.98 10.09 -12.40
C LEU A 1097 -10.89 10.74 -13.45
N ILE A 1098 -11.89 11.51 -13.03
CA ILE A 1098 -12.96 11.98 -13.92
C ILE A 1098 -12.42 12.76 -15.13
N PRO A 1099 -11.56 13.80 -14.99
CA PRO A 1099 -11.09 14.56 -16.14
C PRO A 1099 -10.31 13.72 -17.18
N PRO A 1100 -9.25 12.97 -16.82
CA PRO A 1100 -8.51 12.17 -17.80
C PRO A 1100 -9.32 10.98 -18.34
N ALA A 1101 -10.24 10.41 -17.57
CA ALA A 1101 -11.10 9.32 -18.04
C ALA A 1101 -12.07 9.78 -19.14
N LEU A 1102 -12.67 10.97 -19.00
CA LEU A 1102 -13.55 11.55 -20.03
C LEU A 1102 -12.79 11.81 -21.33
N ILE A 1103 -11.58 12.37 -21.23
CA ILE A 1103 -10.71 12.62 -22.38
C ILE A 1103 -10.33 11.30 -23.07
N PHE A 1104 -9.98 10.27 -22.30
CA PHE A 1104 -9.66 8.94 -22.82
C PHE A 1104 -10.85 8.28 -23.51
N LEU A 1105 -12.06 8.38 -22.92
CA LEU A 1105 -13.28 7.85 -23.52
C LEU A 1105 -13.57 8.52 -24.86
N LEU A 1106 -13.49 9.85 -24.92
CA LEU A 1106 -13.67 10.61 -26.16
C LEU A 1106 -12.63 10.21 -27.21
N ASP A 1107 -11.35 10.07 -26.84
CA ASP A 1107 -10.29 9.61 -27.74
C ASP A 1107 -10.59 8.23 -28.31
N LYS A 1108 -11.09 7.30 -27.49
CA LYS A 1108 -11.46 5.95 -27.93
C LYS A 1108 -12.68 5.93 -28.84
N LEU A 1109 -13.70 6.73 -28.56
CA LEU A 1109 -14.87 6.88 -29.45
C LEU A 1109 -14.45 7.41 -30.83
N ILE A 1110 -13.56 8.41 -30.88
CA ILE A 1110 -12.99 8.94 -32.13
C ILE A 1110 -12.14 7.87 -32.84
N SER A 1111 -11.43 7.01 -32.12
CA SER A 1111 -10.69 5.90 -32.73
C SER A 1111 -11.63 4.84 -33.33
N LEU A 1112 -12.74 4.52 -32.65
CA LEU A 1112 -13.73 3.54 -33.11
C LEU A 1112 -14.52 4.06 -34.32
N SER A 1113 -14.71 5.37 -34.46
CA SER A 1113 -15.41 5.96 -35.60
C SER A 1113 -14.61 5.94 -36.91
N ARG A 1114 -13.30 5.63 -36.87
CA ARG A 1114 -12.44 5.59 -38.07
C ARG A 1114 -12.54 4.23 -38.76
N LYS A 1115 -12.74 4.25 -40.08
CA LYS A 1115 -12.77 3.05 -40.93
C LYS A 1115 -11.34 2.56 -41.20
N ASN A 1116 -11.04 1.31 -40.84
CA ASN A 1116 -9.79 0.64 -41.18
C ASN A 1116 -9.94 -0.07 -42.53
N VAL A 1117 -8.88 -0.05 -43.35
CA VAL A 1117 -8.86 -0.67 -44.69
C VAL A 1117 -7.80 -1.77 -44.70
N GLU A 1118 -8.18 -2.96 -45.15
CA GLU A 1118 -7.24 -4.07 -45.38
C GLU A 1118 -6.65 -3.98 -46.79
N ILE A 1119 -5.32 -4.11 -46.89
CA ILE A 1119 -4.57 -3.84 -48.11
C ILE A 1119 -3.54 -4.96 -48.35
N PRO A 1120 -3.42 -5.52 -49.56
CA PRO A 1120 -2.38 -6.50 -49.89
C PRO A 1120 -0.99 -5.86 -50.08
N VAL A 1121 0.06 -6.60 -49.71
CA VAL A 1121 1.46 -6.25 -49.99
C VAL A 1121 1.79 -6.63 -51.44
N VAL A 1122 2.32 -5.69 -52.21
CA VAL A 1122 2.72 -5.84 -53.61
C VAL A 1122 4.17 -6.33 -53.71
N ARG A 1123 5.08 -5.73 -52.93
CA ARG A 1123 6.51 -6.05 -52.92
C ARG A 1123 7.07 -5.92 -51.51
N ALA A 1124 7.97 -6.83 -51.14
CA ALA A 1124 8.69 -6.78 -49.87
C ALA A 1124 10.18 -7.03 -50.14
N GLU A 1125 11.03 -6.11 -49.71
CA GLU A 1125 12.48 -6.22 -49.87
C GLU A 1125 13.20 -6.01 -48.55
N LEU A 1126 14.26 -6.80 -48.33
CA LEU A 1126 15.19 -6.57 -47.24
C LEU A 1126 16.33 -5.69 -47.76
N LEU A 1127 16.41 -4.46 -47.25
CA LEU A 1127 17.48 -3.52 -47.55
C LEU A 1127 18.64 -3.67 -46.55
N PRO A 1128 19.85 -3.20 -46.92
CA PRO A 1128 21.00 -3.17 -46.00
C PRO A 1128 20.69 -2.45 -44.68
N SER A 1129 21.46 -2.74 -43.63
CA SER A 1129 21.24 -2.21 -42.27
C SER A 1129 19.93 -2.63 -41.59
N GLY A 1130 19.31 -3.74 -42.01
CA GLY A 1130 18.13 -4.29 -41.34
C GLY A 1130 16.86 -3.45 -41.55
N VAL A 1131 16.70 -2.88 -42.74
CA VAL A 1131 15.51 -2.12 -43.14
C VAL A 1131 14.62 -2.98 -44.02
N THR A 1132 13.34 -3.09 -43.71
CA THR A 1132 12.35 -3.76 -44.57
C THR A 1132 11.60 -2.72 -45.37
N HIS A 1133 11.72 -2.79 -46.69
CA HIS A 1133 10.92 -2.00 -47.62
C HIS A 1133 9.64 -2.77 -47.97
N LEU A 1134 8.48 -2.17 -47.70
CA LEU A 1134 7.17 -2.73 -48.01
C LEU A 1134 6.42 -1.80 -48.94
N GLU A 1135 5.92 -2.37 -50.04
CA GLU A 1135 5.10 -1.68 -51.01
C GLU A 1135 3.67 -2.26 -50.98
N PHE A 1136 2.68 -1.40 -50.87
CA PHE A 1136 1.26 -1.74 -50.75
C PHE A 1136 0.46 -1.14 -51.90
N LYS A 1137 -0.66 -1.77 -52.24
CA LYS A 1137 -1.60 -1.21 -53.22
C LYS A 1137 -2.33 0.01 -52.61
N ARG A 1138 -2.35 1.15 -53.31
CA ARG A 1138 -3.06 2.34 -52.82
C ARG A 1138 -4.59 2.11 -52.82
N PRO A 1139 -5.30 2.37 -51.69
CA PRO A 1139 -6.76 2.28 -51.65
C PRO A 1139 -7.43 3.36 -52.51
N GLN A 1140 -8.59 3.05 -53.09
CA GLN A 1140 -9.38 4.03 -53.84
C GLN A 1140 -9.81 5.19 -52.92
N GLY A 1141 -9.54 6.43 -53.34
CA GLY A 1141 -9.84 7.64 -52.57
C GLY A 1141 -8.81 8.02 -51.49
N PHE A 1142 -7.68 7.30 -51.37
CA PHE A 1142 -6.63 7.62 -50.42
C PHE A 1142 -5.78 8.80 -50.91
N MET A 1143 -6.01 10.01 -50.36
CA MET A 1143 -5.22 11.21 -50.62
C MET A 1143 -4.34 11.56 -49.43
N TYR A 1144 -3.06 11.83 -49.67
CA TYR A 1144 -2.09 12.21 -48.63
C TYR A 1144 -1.11 13.26 -49.15
N ARG A 1145 -0.37 13.91 -48.23
CA ARG A 1145 0.70 14.87 -48.52
C ARG A 1145 2.06 14.31 -48.10
N SER A 1146 3.12 14.80 -48.73
CA SER A 1146 4.50 14.41 -48.40
C SER A 1146 4.80 14.62 -46.90
N GLY A 1147 5.41 13.63 -46.27
CA GLY A 1147 5.73 13.64 -44.83
C GLY A 1147 4.61 13.16 -43.89
N GLN A 1148 3.43 12.83 -44.42
CA GLN A 1148 2.39 12.15 -43.63
C GLN A 1148 2.75 10.69 -43.35
N TRP A 1149 2.11 10.12 -42.33
CA TRP A 1149 2.38 8.76 -41.85
C TRP A 1149 1.06 8.00 -41.68
N VAL A 1150 1.13 6.68 -41.77
CA VAL A 1150 0.00 5.75 -41.66
C VAL A 1150 0.20 4.79 -40.50
N ARG A 1151 -0.90 4.15 -40.07
CA ARG A 1151 -0.84 3.07 -39.09
C ARG A 1151 -1.07 1.74 -39.77
N VAL A 1152 -0.19 0.78 -39.54
CA VAL A 1152 -0.28 -0.56 -40.13
C VAL A 1152 -0.35 -1.61 -39.03
N ALA A 1153 -1.21 -2.61 -39.23
CA ALA A 1153 -1.31 -3.81 -38.40
C ALA A 1153 -1.12 -5.05 -39.30
N CYS A 1154 -0.45 -6.09 -38.78
CA CYS A 1154 -0.22 -7.35 -39.50
C CYS A 1154 -0.99 -8.48 -38.82
N LEU A 1155 -2.12 -8.88 -39.41
CA LEU A 1155 -3.02 -9.89 -38.85
C LEU A 1155 -2.38 -11.28 -38.75
N MET A 1156 -1.41 -11.59 -39.62
CA MET A 1156 -0.68 -12.87 -39.61
C MET A 1156 0.17 -13.08 -38.34
N LEU A 1157 0.55 -12.01 -37.64
CA LEU A 1157 1.23 -12.10 -36.34
C LEU A 1157 0.26 -12.44 -35.20
N GLY A 1158 -1.05 -12.47 -35.47
CA GLY A 1158 -2.11 -12.71 -34.49
C GLY A 1158 -2.30 -11.53 -33.54
N THR A 1159 -2.04 -10.32 -34.03
CA THR A 1159 -2.01 -9.08 -33.25
C THR A 1159 -2.69 -7.94 -34.01
N ASP A 1160 -3.69 -7.31 -33.40
CA ASP A 1160 -4.38 -6.14 -33.96
C ASP A 1160 -3.68 -4.81 -33.56
N GLU A 1161 -2.35 -4.83 -33.36
CA GLU A 1161 -1.61 -3.62 -33.01
C GLU A 1161 -1.26 -2.80 -34.25
N TYR A 1162 -1.65 -1.53 -34.19
CA TYR A 1162 -1.36 -0.52 -35.18
C TYR A 1162 -0.08 0.24 -34.84
N HIS A 1163 0.92 0.17 -35.71
CA HIS A 1163 2.19 0.90 -35.60
C HIS A 1163 2.26 2.05 -36.60
N PRO A 1164 2.71 3.25 -36.18
CA PRO A 1164 2.86 4.39 -37.07
C PRO A 1164 4.14 4.29 -37.91
N PHE A 1165 4.02 4.45 -39.23
CA PHE A 1165 5.15 4.53 -40.16
C PHE A 1165 4.94 5.66 -41.16
N THR A 1166 6.00 6.42 -41.43
CA THR A 1166 5.97 7.50 -42.43
C THR A 1166 5.87 6.92 -43.83
N LEU A 1167 4.98 7.49 -44.66
CA LEU A 1167 4.90 7.14 -46.07
C LEU A 1167 6.16 7.65 -46.78
N THR A 1168 6.92 6.72 -47.36
CA THR A 1168 8.12 7.05 -48.14
C THR A 1168 7.82 7.30 -49.61
N SER A 1169 6.65 6.85 -50.08
CA SER A 1169 6.14 7.08 -51.43
C SER A 1169 5.70 8.53 -51.62
N ALA A 1170 5.82 9.04 -52.84
CA ALA A 1170 5.31 10.36 -53.17
C ALA A 1170 3.77 10.32 -53.41
N PRO A 1171 3.03 11.41 -53.13
CA PRO A 1171 1.56 11.45 -53.29
C PRO A 1171 1.01 11.13 -54.68
N HIS A 1172 1.84 11.25 -55.72
CA HIS A 1172 1.49 10.96 -57.11
C HIS A 1172 1.73 9.50 -57.51
N GLU A 1173 2.43 8.72 -56.68
CA GLU A 1173 2.66 7.30 -56.92
C GLU A 1173 1.37 6.49 -56.74
N GLU A 1174 1.22 5.43 -57.55
CA GLU A 1174 0.07 4.53 -57.54
C GLU A 1174 0.14 3.50 -56.39
N THR A 1175 1.30 3.34 -55.78
CA THR A 1175 1.57 2.46 -54.63
C THR A 1175 1.94 3.27 -53.39
N LEU A 1176 1.83 2.63 -52.23
CA LEU A 1176 2.28 3.20 -50.95
C LEU A 1176 3.53 2.44 -50.50
N SER A 1177 4.61 3.14 -50.15
CA SER A 1177 5.83 2.50 -49.66
C SER A 1177 6.13 2.88 -48.21
N LEU A 1178 6.68 1.92 -47.46
CA LEU A 1178 7.15 2.07 -46.08
C LEU A 1178 8.56 1.49 -45.94
N HIS A 1179 9.43 2.20 -45.23
CA HIS A 1179 10.75 1.73 -44.83
C HIS A 1179 10.77 1.51 -43.31
N ILE A 1180 10.72 0.25 -42.90
CA ILE A 1180 10.60 -0.16 -41.50
C ILE A 1180 11.96 -0.63 -41.00
N ARG A 1181 12.47 -0.01 -39.94
CA ARG A 1181 13.71 -0.45 -39.28
C ARG A 1181 13.42 -1.59 -38.30
N ALA A 1182 14.26 -2.63 -38.32
CA ALA A 1182 14.13 -3.83 -37.47
C ALA A 1182 14.44 -3.58 -35.99
#